data_AF-A0A257W3U8-F1
#
_entry.id   AF-A0A257W3U8-F1
#
_cell.length_a   1.000
_cell.length_b   1.000
_cell.length_c   1.000
_cell.angle_alpha   90.00
_cell.angle_beta   90.00
_cell.angle_gamma   90.00
#
_symmetry.space_group_name_H-M   'P 1'
#
loop_
_entity.id
_entity.type
_entity.pdbx_description
1 polymer ?
#
loop_
_entity_poly.entity_id
_entity_poly.type
_entity_poly.pdbx_seq_one_letter_code
_entity_poly.pdbx_strand_id
1 'polypeptide(L)'
;MRRLHRLAEPEVVLPLLTGLPDDDERAIVARGKGLIAELRKGQAVGWVNRFMAEYRMDSDEGLALLSLAEAFLRVPDPATADLLIADKIGEADWRAHSGRSSSALVNSATWGLVLGRAVIGVEPQSGVLRRLIARSGEPFVRQAVGAAMRLMGEVFVMGRTIDEALGRMKGHKGFTASFDMLGEGARTFEDAAAYMQAYRGAIAAVGKAAGAGHSISVKLSALHPRYEAAQAEKCLPALTSSLLELCRMARDSGIPLTVDAEESERLDLSLDIIAVVAADPVLRHWDGLGMAVQAYSRRARAVCRWAGALGEATGRRIKVRLVKGAYWDSEIKATQEQGLPDYPLFTRKAHTDVSYLACARELLVSPHVEPAFASHNARTVATLVEWAKGMGRSPADFEFQRLHGMGDGLYEKLVREEGYRCRIYAPVGGHRDLLAYLVRRLLENGANTSFVHQMADAGARAEDLLADPVAKAHASGGLPHPSIPAPRVLFEPVRGNSAGIDLNDRTVLGDLKGKLLPCAATDGGPRLRGGAVEELVGVAQAAAPAWAATPVGERAAVIERLADLLEERREEAFALLVHEAKKTLPDALAEVREAADFCRYYARAARELMQPQALPGPTGEANVLRMVPRGVWAAIAPWNFPLAIFLGQVVAALVTGNAVVAKPAPQTPAIGRWAVALAHEAGVPVGTLQLAVGGADIGGALVADVRVAGVAFTGSVATAKRIARTLLDDDDRPIVPLIAETGGINAMVVDSTALTEQVVRDVVTSAFRSAGQRCSALRLLLVQEEVAERTLHMLAGAMDALVVGDPADPATDVGPVIDEAAYGKLMARRAEMRDRIVKTLDVPEQGLFVPPTVIRLGSVDELSAEWFGPLLHVVTWKTGTLEALIEAVNAKGFGLTMGLHSRIARVAETVESTAKVGNLYVNRSMIGAVVGSQPFGGEGLSGTGPKAGGPHYLPRFCVERVTSTDTTSSGGNASLLSLDEEL
;
A
#
# COMPACT_ATOMS: atom_id res chain seq x y z
N MET A 1 15.81 8.17 20.33
CA MET A 1 14.58 8.17 19.51
C MET A 1 14.62 7.11 18.42
N ARG A 2 15.60 7.11 17.51
CA ARG A 2 15.74 6.11 16.42
C ARG A 2 15.64 4.64 16.87
N ARG A 3 16.32 4.25 17.95
CA ARG A 3 16.25 2.89 18.52
C ARG A 3 14.80 2.41 18.79
N LEU A 4 13.88 3.32 19.10
CA LEU A 4 12.47 2.97 19.39
C LEU A 4 11.63 2.77 18.13
N HIS A 5 12.14 3.11 16.94
CA HIS A 5 11.32 3.16 15.73
C HIS A 5 10.61 1.83 15.47
N ARG A 6 11.31 0.69 15.62
CA ARG A 6 10.76 -0.67 15.38
C ARG A 6 11.23 -1.64 16.47
N LEU A 7 11.42 -1.14 17.70
CA LEU A 7 11.78 -1.97 18.86
C LEU A 7 10.58 -2.79 19.31
N ALA A 8 10.75 -4.07 19.67
CA ALA A 8 9.65 -4.97 19.99
C ALA A 8 8.60 -4.35 20.91
N GLU A 9 7.32 -4.57 20.60
CA GLU A 9 6.20 -3.91 21.29
C GLU A 9 6.25 -4.05 22.83
N PRO A 10 6.54 -5.24 23.41
CA PRO A 10 6.68 -5.40 24.87
C PRO A 10 7.80 -4.53 25.47
N GLU A 11 8.93 -4.37 24.79
CA GLU A 11 10.07 -3.56 25.25
C GLU A 11 9.72 -2.07 25.34
N VAL A 12 8.70 -1.64 24.61
CA VAL A 12 8.22 -0.25 24.63
C VAL A 12 7.07 -0.08 25.61
N VAL A 13 6.08 -0.98 25.61
CA VAL A 13 4.85 -0.79 26.40
C VAL A 13 5.04 -1.08 27.89
N LEU A 14 5.85 -2.10 28.27
CA LEU A 14 6.04 -2.47 29.68
C LEU A 14 6.65 -1.32 30.50
N PRO A 15 7.71 -0.61 30.04
CA PRO A 15 8.20 0.58 30.74
C PRO A 15 7.16 1.72 30.85
N LEU A 16 6.25 1.85 29.87
CA LEU A 16 5.19 2.85 29.93
C LEU A 16 4.17 2.51 31.03
N LEU A 17 3.78 1.23 31.15
CA LEU A 17 2.88 0.76 32.21
C LEU A 17 3.45 1.04 33.59
N THR A 18 4.72 0.70 33.83
CA THR A 18 5.38 0.95 35.13
C THR A 18 5.55 2.44 35.46
N GLY A 19 5.52 3.32 34.46
CA GLY A 19 5.70 4.76 34.63
C GLY A 19 4.41 5.55 34.89
N LEU A 20 3.24 4.90 34.76
CA LEU A 20 1.96 5.51 35.07
C LEU A 20 1.67 5.41 36.57
N PRO A 21 1.05 6.43 37.19
CA PRO A 21 0.76 6.41 38.61
C PRO A 21 -0.44 5.50 38.91
N ASP A 22 -0.57 5.09 40.17
CA ASP A 22 -1.83 4.52 40.66
C ASP A 22 -2.87 5.64 40.75
N ASP A 23 -3.85 5.58 39.87
CA ASP A 23 -4.87 6.62 39.73
C ASP A 23 -6.00 6.46 40.76
N ASP A 24 -6.65 7.57 41.14
CA ASP A 24 -7.98 7.50 41.79
C ASP A 24 -9.03 7.08 40.75
N GLU A 25 -9.07 5.77 40.52
CA GLU A 25 -9.93 5.11 39.56
C GLU A 25 -11.41 5.48 39.79
N ARG A 26 -11.82 5.67 41.04
CA ARG A 26 -13.20 6.04 41.37
C ARG A 26 -13.53 7.44 40.88
N ALA A 27 -12.64 8.40 41.10
CA ALA A 27 -12.82 9.77 40.63
C ALA A 27 -12.85 9.86 39.10
N ILE A 28 -11.93 9.16 38.42
CA ILE A 28 -11.86 9.12 36.96
C ILE A 28 -13.12 8.50 36.37
N VAL A 29 -13.57 7.35 36.88
CA VAL A 29 -14.79 6.69 36.41
C VAL A 29 -16.01 7.58 36.67
N ALA A 30 -16.12 8.22 37.84
CA ALA A 30 -17.25 9.11 38.15
C ALA A 30 -17.33 10.29 37.18
N ARG A 31 -16.21 10.97 36.91
CA ARG A 31 -16.14 12.04 35.90
C ARG A 31 -16.46 11.51 34.51
N GLY A 32 -15.88 10.38 34.13
CA GLY A 32 -16.11 9.73 32.85
C GLY A 32 -17.59 9.43 32.60
N LYS A 33 -18.32 8.93 33.62
CA LYS A 33 -19.78 8.69 33.53
C LYS A 33 -20.54 9.99 33.28
N GLY A 34 -20.16 11.08 33.94
CA GLY A 34 -20.72 12.41 33.68
C GLY A 34 -20.50 12.88 32.24
N LEU A 35 -19.27 12.74 31.72
CA LEU A 35 -18.94 13.09 30.34
C LEU A 35 -19.70 12.24 29.32
N ILE A 36 -19.84 10.93 29.56
CA ILE A 36 -20.65 10.04 28.72
C ILE A 36 -22.13 10.45 28.74
N ALA A 37 -22.67 10.84 29.89
CA ALA A 37 -24.05 11.29 30.00
C ALA A 37 -24.29 12.57 29.18
N GLU A 38 -23.38 13.54 29.23
CA GLU A 38 -23.47 14.77 28.43
C GLU A 38 -23.29 14.51 26.94
N LEU A 39 -22.36 13.62 26.56
CA LEU A 39 -22.21 13.14 25.19
C LEU A 39 -23.51 12.52 24.66
N ARG A 40 -24.13 11.60 25.42
CA ARG A 40 -25.39 10.97 25.03
C ARG A 40 -26.53 11.98 24.88
N LYS A 41 -26.61 12.99 25.76
CA LYS A 41 -27.56 14.11 25.62
C LYS A 41 -27.30 14.93 24.36
N GLY A 42 -26.04 15.28 24.08
CA GLY A 42 -25.64 16.02 22.88
C GLY A 42 -25.96 15.26 21.59
N GLN A 43 -25.74 13.95 21.58
CA GLN A 43 -26.07 13.08 20.45
C GLN A 43 -27.58 12.98 20.18
N ALA A 44 -28.43 13.04 21.20
CA ALA A 44 -29.88 13.01 21.03
C ALA A 44 -30.45 14.24 20.27
N VAL A 45 -29.73 15.36 20.26
CA VAL A 45 -30.18 16.62 19.66
C VAL A 45 -29.80 16.74 18.18
N GLY A 46 -28.63 16.21 17.78
CA GLY A 46 -28.11 16.32 16.41
C GLY A 46 -28.75 15.34 15.42
N TRP A 47 -29.19 15.84 14.26
CA TRP A 47 -29.74 15.00 13.19
C TRP A 47 -28.70 14.03 12.61
N VAL A 48 -27.44 14.47 12.51
CA VAL A 48 -26.29 13.67 12.03
C VAL A 48 -26.00 12.48 12.94
N ASN A 49 -26.00 12.69 14.26
CA ASN A 49 -25.70 11.61 15.19
C ASN A 49 -26.83 10.58 15.22
N ARG A 50 -28.09 11.01 15.07
CA ARG A 50 -29.23 10.11 14.84
C ARG A 50 -29.09 9.35 13.53
N PHE A 51 -28.66 10.05 12.47
CA PHE A 51 -28.40 9.46 11.18
C PHE A 51 -27.28 8.40 11.22
N MET A 52 -26.15 8.67 11.88
CA MET A 52 -25.04 7.73 12.05
C MET A 52 -25.35 6.56 12.99
N ALA A 53 -26.26 6.76 13.96
CA ALA A 53 -26.75 5.70 14.84
C ALA A 53 -27.78 4.81 14.15
N GLU A 54 -28.59 5.37 13.25
CA GLU A 54 -29.62 4.66 12.49
C GLU A 54 -29.05 3.94 11.26
N TYR A 55 -28.07 4.55 10.59
CA TYR A 55 -27.26 3.98 9.51
C TYR A 55 -25.84 3.79 10.03
N ARG A 56 -25.59 2.65 10.69
CA ARG A 56 -24.25 2.34 11.19
C ARG A 56 -23.26 2.33 10.02
N MET A 57 -22.15 3.04 10.14
CA MET A 57 -21.21 3.22 9.01
C MET A 57 -20.38 1.97 8.67
N ASP A 58 -20.39 0.99 9.57
CA ASP A 58 -19.85 -0.35 9.37
C ASP A 58 -20.91 -1.33 8.81
N SER A 59 -22.15 -0.87 8.58
CA SER A 59 -23.19 -1.66 7.93
C SER A 59 -23.22 -1.42 6.42
N ASP A 60 -23.81 -2.37 5.71
CA ASP A 60 -24.00 -2.30 4.26
C ASP A 60 -24.77 -1.03 3.86
N GLU A 61 -25.71 -0.56 4.71
CA GLU A 61 -26.46 0.68 4.46
C GLU A 61 -25.62 1.95 4.63
N GLY A 62 -24.75 2.02 5.65
CA GLY A 62 -23.84 3.14 5.84
C GLY A 62 -22.80 3.25 4.73
N LEU A 63 -22.28 2.10 4.28
CA LEU A 63 -21.38 2.02 3.12
C LEU A 63 -22.09 2.42 1.82
N ALA A 64 -23.33 1.99 1.61
CA ALA A 64 -24.13 2.37 0.45
C ALA A 64 -24.38 3.88 0.40
N LEU A 65 -24.65 4.51 1.55
CA LEU A 65 -24.95 5.93 1.62
C LEU A 65 -23.71 6.82 1.42
N LEU A 66 -22.55 6.37 1.89
CA LEU A 66 -21.27 6.98 1.56
C LEU A 66 -20.91 6.83 0.09
N SER A 67 -21.20 5.67 -0.50
CA SER A 67 -20.93 5.43 -1.91
C SER A 67 -21.86 6.23 -2.81
N LEU A 68 -23.11 6.44 -2.37
CA LEU A 68 -24.04 7.40 -2.94
C LEU A 68 -23.48 8.83 -2.85
N ALA A 69 -22.96 9.22 -1.68
CA ALA A 69 -22.29 10.51 -1.48
C ALA A 69 -21.17 10.73 -2.49
N GLU A 70 -20.38 9.68 -2.65
CA GLU A 70 -19.25 9.67 -3.54
C GLU A 70 -19.68 9.80 -5.00
N ALA A 71 -20.64 8.98 -5.43
CA ALA A 71 -21.19 9.00 -6.79
C ALA A 71 -21.67 10.40 -7.19
N PHE A 72 -22.33 11.11 -6.27
CA PHE A 72 -22.87 12.44 -6.52
C PHE A 72 -21.84 13.57 -6.53
N LEU A 73 -20.76 13.44 -5.74
CA LEU A 73 -19.79 14.52 -5.56
C LEU A 73 -18.55 14.37 -6.45
N ARG A 74 -18.23 13.16 -6.91
CA ARG A 74 -17.00 12.86 -7.67
C ARG A 74 -17.19 12.55 -9.12
N VAL A 75 -18.28 11.86 -9.47
CA VAL A 75 -18.41 11.31 -10.81
C VAL A 75 -18.93 12.41 -11.72
N PRO A 76 -18.10 12.91 -12.67
CA PRO A 76 -18.49 14.02 -13.53
C PRO A 76 -19.59 13.63 -14.53
N ASP A 77 -19.69 12.33 -14.85
CA ASP A 77 -20.63 11.82 -15.84
C ASP A 77 -21.85 11.13 -15.19
N PRO A 78 -23.08 11.43 -15.64
CA PRO A 78 -24.29 10.86 -15.04
C PRO A 78 -24.40 9.34 -15.13
N ALA A 79 -23.94 8.73 -16.23
CA ALA A 79 -24.14 7.30 -16.45
C ALA A 79 -23.28 6.42 -15.54
N THR A 80 -22.00 6.77 -15.34
CA THR A 80 -21.13 6.10 -14.36
C THR A 80 -21.59 6.38 -12.94
N ALA A 81 -22.13 7.58 -12.67
CA ALA A 81 -22.73 7.88 -11.37
C ALA A 81 -23.91 6.92 -11.10
N ASP A 82 -24.79 6.71 -12.08
CA ASP A 82 -25.92 5.78 -11.98
C ASP A 82 -25.45 4.32 -11.81
N LEU A 83 -24.37 3.90 -12.47
CA LEU A 83 -23.76 2.59 -12.25
C LEU A 83 -23.24 2.41 -10.81
N LEU A 84 -22.52 3.40 -10.28
CA LEU A 84 -22.02 3.36 -8.90
C LEU A 84 -23.19 3.36 -7.88
N ILE A 85 -24.23 4.13 -8.16
CA ILE A 85 -25.48 4.17 -7.37
C ILE A 85 -26.15 2.79 -7.39
N ALA A 86 -26.34 2.20 -8.55
CA ALA A 86 -27.02 0.92 -8.72
C ALA A 86 -26.24 -0.25 -8.07
N ASP A 87 -24.91 -0.24 -8.21
CA ASP A 87 -24.00 -1.21 -7.58
C ASP A 87 -24.18 -1.22 -6.06
N LYS A 88 -24.20 -0.04 -5.44
CA LYS A 88 -24.18 0.10 -3.98
C LYS A 88 -25.56 0.10 -3.33
N ILE A 89 -26.61 0.50 -4.06
CA ILE A 89 -27.99 0.38 -3.60
C ILE A 89 -28.50 -1.06 -3.74
N GLY A 90 -28.09 -1.77 -4.80
CA GLY A 90 -28.57 -3.12 -5.12
C GLY A 90 -28.18 -4.20 -4.10
N GLU A 91 -27.08 -4.00 -3.38
CA GLU A 91 -26.61 -4.91 -2.31
C GLU A 91 -27.33 -4.72 -0.96
N ALA A 92 -27.92 -3.54 -0.71
CA ALA A 92 -28.56 -3.24 0.58
C ALA A 92 -30.00 -3.78 0.64
N ASP A 93 -30.31 -4.65 1.61
CA ASP A 93 -31.67 -5.18 1.83
C ASP A 93 -32.56 -4.16 2.57
N TRP A 94 -32.95 -3.10 1.85
CA TRP A 94 -33.78 -2.01 2.36
C TRP A 94 -35.15 -2.46 2.92
N ARG A 95 -35.58 -3.70 2.67
CA ARG A 95 -36.85 -4.26 3.17
C ARG A 95 -36.80 -4.61 4.66
N ALA A 96 -35.63 -4.89 5.23
CA ALA A 96 -35.49 -5.31 6.63
C ALA A 96 -35.75 -4.20 7.67
N HIS A 97 -35.68 -2.92 7.25
CA HIS A 97 -35.80 -1.74 8.13
C HIS A 97 -37.11 -0.95 7.94
N SER A 98 -38.00 -1.42 7.05
CA SER A 98 -39.37 -0.91 6.93
C SER A 98 -40.22 -1.34 8.14
N GLY A 99 -40.28 -0.52 9.19
CA GLY A 99 -41.29 -0.63 10.25
C GLY A 99 -40.82 -0.89 11.69
N ARG A 100 -39.55 -0.62 12.04
CA ARG A 100 -39.01 -0.86 13.40
C ARG A 100 -38.77 0.40 14.26
N SER A 101 -39.41 1.52 13.96
CA SER A 101 -39.40 2.72 14.82
C SER A 101 -40.74 2.92 15.50
N SER A 102 -40.74 3.00 16.84
CA SER A 102 -41.92 3.26 17.69
C SER A 102 -42.27 4.75 17.82
N SER A 103 -41.71 5.63 16.97
CA SER A 103 -42.04 7.06 16.96
C SER A 103 -42.69 7.48 15.65
N ALA A 104 -43.99 7.81 15.70
CA ALA A 104 -44.76 8.35 14.58
C ALA A 104 -44.22 9.70 14.04
N LEU A 105 -43.36 10.39 14.82
CA LEU A 105 -42.70 11.64 14.45
C LEU A 105 -41.41 11.44 13.61
N VAL A 106 -40.83 10.24 13.62
CA VAL A 106 -39.61 9.93 12.84
C VAL A 106 -39.95 9.52 11.42
N ASN A 107 -41.05 8.78 11.22
CA ASN A 107 -41.54 8.43 9.88
C ASN A 107 -42.01 9.65 9.05
N SER A 108 -42.26 10.79 9.69
CA SER A 108 -42.64 12.05 9.03
C SER A 108 -41.45 12.98 8.77
N ALA A 109 -40.31 12.79 9.45
CA ALA A 109 -39.12 13.64 9.30
C ALA A 109 -38.20 13.21 8.15
N THR A 110 -38.12 11.90 7.85
CA THR A 110 -37.28 11.34 6.76
C THR A 110 -37.67 11.86 5.37
N TRP A 111 -38.92 12.33 5.22
CA TRP A 111 -39.42 12.93 3.98
C TRP A 111 -39.90 14.39 4.14
N GLY A 112 -40.25 14.83 5.36
CA GLY A 112 -40.79 16.16 5.64
C GLY A 112 -39.80 17.32 5.44
N LEU A 113 -38.49 17.08 5.58
CA LEU A 113 -37.46 18.12 5.34
C LEU A 113 -37.19 18.37 3.85
N VAL A 114 -37.42 17.38 2.99
CA VAL A 114 -37.34 17.54 1.52
C VAL A 114 -38.64 18.13 0.96
N LEU A 115 -39.78 17.86 1.61
CA LEU A 115 -41.09 18.40 1.23
C LEU A 115 -41.39 19.80 1.80
N GLY A 116 -40.66 20.26 2.82
CA GLY A 116 -40.99 21.46 3.61
C GLY A 116 -40.96 22.82 2.90
N ARG A 117 -40.74 22.88 1.58
CA ARG A 117 -40.84 24.13 0.81
C ARG A 117 -41.78 24.09 -0.40
N ALA A 118 -42.47 22.98 -0.63
CA ALA A 118 -43.54 22.90 -1.62
C ALA A 118 -44.72 22.14 -1.02
N VAL A 119 -45.90 22.75 -1.11
CA VAL A 119 -47.23 22.24 -0.69
C VAL A 119 -47.63 22.61 0.74
N ILE A 120 -48.17 23.82 0.84
CA ILE A 120 -49.09 24.23 1.89
C ILE A 120 -50.41 23.45 1.69
N GLY A 121 -50.74 22.62 2.68
CA GLY A 121 -52.10 22.21 3.03
C GLY A 121 -52.82 21.20 2.13
N VAL A 122 -52.74 19.90 2.45
CA VAL A 122 -53.84 18.90 2.37
C VAL A 122 -53.51 17.73 3.33
N GLU A 123 -54.51 17.21 4.05
CA GLU A 123 -54.43 16.04 4.95
C GLU A 123 -53.96 14.73 4.27
N PRO A 124 -53.38 13.77 5.01
CA PRO A 124 -52.69 12.63 4.41
C PRO A 124 -53.63 11.43 4.15
N GLN A 125 -53.86 11.11 2.87
CA GLN A 125 -54.33 9.79 2.45
C GLN A 125 -53.18 8.94 1.86
N SER A 126 -53.00 7.75 2.41
CA SER A 126 -51.90 6.78 2.24
C SER A 126 -51.74 6.16 0.83
N GLY A 127 -52.49 6.61 -0.18
CA GLY A 127 -52.48 6.05 -1.54
C GLY A 127 -51.69 6.84 -2.59
N VAL A 128 -51.28 8.07 -2.28
CA VAL A 128 -50.63 8.99 -3.25
C VAL A 128 -49.11 8.81 -3.29
N LEU A 129 -48.48 8.53 -2.15
CA LEU A 129 -47.02 8.33 -2.03
C LEU A 129 -46.52 7.08 -2.79
N ARG A 130 -47.28 5.98 -2.73
CA ARG A 130 -46.97 4.73 -3.46
C ARG A 130 -47.02 4.90 -4.99
N ARG A 131 -47.89 5.80 -5.49
CA ARG A 131 -48.01 6.11 -6.92
C ARG A 131 -46.97 7.13 -7.40
N LEU A 132 -46.48 7.99 -6.52
CA LEU A 132 -45.38 8.94 -6.81
C LEU A 132 -44.03 8.23 -6.91
N ILE A 133 -43.71 7.30 -6.00
CA ILE A 133 -42.44 6.55 -6.04
C ILE A 133 -42.35 5.66 -7.28
N ALA A 134 -43.47 5.08 -7.73
CA ALA A 134 -43.52 4.29 -8.96
C ALA A 134 -43.55 5.12 -10.27
N ARG A 135 -43.81 6.44 -10.19
CA ARG A 135 -43.88 7.34 -11.37
C ARG A 135 -42.75 8.37 -11.48
N SER A 136 -41.93 8.56 -10.44
CA SER A 136 -40.99 9.71 -10.39
C SER A 136 -39.55 9.40 -10.84
N GLY A 137 -39.22 8.13 -11.14
CA GLY A 137 -37.95 7.73 -11.75
C GLY A 137 -36.68 8.04 -10.95
N GLU A 138 -35.57 7.47 -11.43
CA GLU A 138 -34.18 7.71 -11.03
C GLU A 138 -33.81 9.22 -10.81
N PRO A 139 -34.34 10.21 -11.58
CA PRO A 139 -33.99 11.61 -11.41
C PRO A 139 -34.43 12.26 -10.08
N PHE A 140 -35.49 11.75 -9.45
CA PHE A 140 -35.99 12.31 -8.19
C PHE A 140 -35.15 11.83 -7.00
N VAL A 141 -34.78 10.55 -6.97
CA VAL A 141 -33.81 9.99 -6.01
C VAL A 141 -32.49 10.73 -6.13
N ARG A 142 -32.07 11.03 -7.37
CA ARG A 142 -30.88 11.82 -7.69
C ARG A 142 -30.86 13.20 -7.05
N GLN A 143 -31.96 13.95 -7.16
CA GLN A 143 -32.08 15.27 -6.53
C GLN A 143 -32.14 15.19 -5.00
N ALA A 144 -32.83 14.20 -4.44
CA ALA A 144 -32.95 14.02 -2.99
C ALA A 144 -31.61 13.63 -2.34
N VAL A 145 -30.89 12.68 -2.93
CA VAL A 145 -29.54 12.29 -2.46
C VAL A 145 -28.56 13.45 -2.64
N GLY A 146 -28.55 14.13 -3.79
CA GLY A 146 -27.71 15.32 -4.00
C GLY A 146 -28.00 16.48 -3.04
N ALA A 147 -29.23 16.59 -2.50
CA ALA A 147 -29.55 17.54 -1.43
C ALA A 147 -29.06 17.05 -0.05
N ALA A 148 -29.25 15.78 0.28
CA ALA A 148 -28.74 15.15 1.50
C ALA A 148 -27.20 15.22 1.60
N MET A 149 -26.50 15.10 0.47
CA MET A 149 -25.04 15.18 0.41
C MET A 149 -24.50 16.57 0.60
N ARG A 150 -25.17 17.58 0.06
CA ARG A 150 -24.85 18.98 0.36
C ARG A 150 -25.02 19.26 1.85
N LEU A 151 -26.05 18.69 2.50
CA LEU A 151 -26.24 18.78 3.94
C LEU A 151 -25.15 18.03 4.73
N MET A 152 -24.70 16.86 4.28
CA MET A 152 -23.59 16.10 4.92
C MET A 152 -22.22 16.76 4.75
N GLY A 153 -21.95 17.43 3.61
CA GLY A 153 -20.72 18.19 3.40
C GLY A 153 -20.54 19.33 4.42
N GLU A 154 -21.64 19.93 4.89
CA GLU A 154 -21.62 20.96 5.93
C GLU A 154 -21.33 20.44 7.35
N VAL A 155 -21.39 19.12 7.55
CA VAL A 155 -21.20 18.45 8.85
C VAL A 155 -19.73 18.12 9.09
N PHE A 156 -19.03 17.66 8.06
CA PHE A 156 -17.63 17.23 8.16
C PHE A 156 -16.63 18.32 7.78
N VAL A 157 -17.07 19.36 7.07
CA VAL A 157 -16.27 20.54 6.74
C VAL A 157 -16.89 21.75 7.40
N MET A 158 -16.05 22.52 8.10
CA MET A 158 -16.48 23.75 8.72
C MET A 158 -16.96 24.75 7.67
N GLY A 159 -16.31 24.85 6.51
CA GLY A 159 -16.75 25.69 5.39
C GLY A 159 -15.98 25.41 4.11
N ARG A 160 -16.52 25.80 2.96
CA ARG A 160 -15.84 25.61 1.66
C ARG A 160 -14.65 26.54 1.49
N THR A 161 -14.73 27.69 2.14
CA THR A 161 -13.69 28.70 2.21
C THR A 161 -13.38 29.04 3.66
N ILE A 162 -12.22 29.64 3.90
CA ILE A 162 -11.81 30.08 5.23
C ILE A 162 -12.78 31.13 5.81
N ASP A 163 -13.34 32.01 4.98
CA ASP A 163 -14.30 33.03 5.41
C ASP A 163 -15.63 32.41 5.86
N GLU A 164 -16.13 31.40 5.14
CA GLU A 164 -17.32 30.64 5.56
C GLU A 164 -17.07 29.95 6.90
N ALA A 165 -15.90 29.33 7.05
CA ALA A 165 -15.52 28.61 8.26
C ALA A 165 -15.41 29.55 9.48
N LEU A 166 -14.80 30.73 9.30
CA LEU A 166 -14.74 31.79 10.31
C LEU A 166 -16.15 32.30 10.68
N GLY A 167 -17.03 32.45 9.70
CA GLY A 167 -18.43 32.83 9.91
C GLY A 167 -19.17 31.84 10.80
N ARG A 168 -19.05 30.54 10.52
CA ARG A 168 -19.69 29.46 11.29
C ARG A 168 -19.11 29.31 12.70
N MET A 169 -17.81 29.55 12.88
CA MET A 169 -17.15 29.50 14.19
C MET A 169 -17.75 30.47 15.22
N LYS A 170 -18.39 31.57 14.80
CA LYS A 170 -19.11 32.48 15.71
C LYS A 170 -20.24 31.81 16.50
N GLY A 171 -20.79 30.70 15.99
CA GLY A 171 -21.81 29.89 16.68
C GLY A 171 -21.27 29.03 17.83
N HIS A 172 -19.96 28.79 17.89
CA HIS A 172 -19.33 27.89 18.86
C HIS A 172 -18.82 28.65 20.10
N LYS A 173 -19.74 29.20 20.91
CA LYS A 173 -19.40 30.00 22.10
C LYS A 173 -18.45 29.26 23.06
N GLY A 174 -17.33 29.91 23.40
CA GLY A 174 -16.30 29.41 24.31
C GLY A 174 -15.21 28.55 23.65
N PHE A 175 -15.38 28.18 22.37
CA PHE A 175 -14.43 27.36 21.63
C PHE A 175 -13.57 28.22 20.69
N THR A 176 -12.38 27.72 20.38
CA THR A 176 -11.52 28.26 19.32
C THR A 176 -11.41 27.26 18.17
N ALA A 177 -10.88 27.67 17.01
CA ALA A 177 -10.62 26.76 15.88
C ALA A 177 -9.12 26.58 15.63
N SER A 178 -8.76 25.42 15.08
CA SER A 178 -7.57 25.24 14.24
C SER A 178 -8.04 24.88 12.84
N PHE A 179 -7.83 25.75 11.85
CA PHE A 179 -8.30 25.50 10.49
C PHE A 179 -7.32 24.59 9.74
N ASP A 180 -7.83 23.51 9.17
CA ASP A 180 -7.08 22.57 8.32
C ASP A 180 -7.55 22.73 6.88
N MET A 181 -6.67 23.19 6.00
CA MET A 181 -7.01 23.52 4.61
C MET A 181 -7.14 22.29 3.70
N LEU A 182 -7.24 21.08 4.26
CA LEU A 182 -7.40 19.80 3.58
C LEU A 182 -6.30 19.42 2.57
N GLY A 183 -5.29 20.27 2.39
CA GLY A 183 -4.15 19.98 1.53
C GLY A 183 -3.24 18.92 2.12
N GLU A 184 -2.95 17.88 1.35
CA GLU A 184 -2.03 16.79 1.70
C GLU A 184 -1.48 16.14 0.43
N GLY A 185 -0.29 15.54 0.53
CA GLY A 185 0.26 14.63 -0.48
C GLY A 185 0.31 15.22 -1.89
N ALA A 186 0.87 16.43 -2.05
CA ALA A 186 1.06 17.06 -3.35
C ALA A 186 1.66 16.05 -4.34
N ARG A 187 1.09 15.96 -5.55
CA ARG A 187 1.62 15.07 -6.61
C ARG A 187 2.49 15.82 -7.58
N THR A 188 2.28 17.12 -7.70
CA THR A 188 3.00 18.01 -8.60
C THR A 188 3.57 19.22 -7.83
N PHE A 189 4.54 19.92 -8.43
CA PHE A 189 4.99 21.21 -7.88
C PHE A 189 3.89 22.28 -7.96
N GLU A 190 2.98 22.18 -8.92
CA GLU A 190 1.81 23.07 -9.03
C GLU A 190 0.83 22.86 -7.87
N ASP A 191 0.57 21.61 -7.47
CA ASP A 191 -0.22 21.30 -6.27
C ASP A 191 0.42 21.94 -5.05
N ALA A 192 1.74 21.77 -4.88
CA ALA A 192 2.48 22.35 -3.76
C ALA A 192 2.38 23.88 -3.72
N ALA A 193 2.48 24.55 -4.87
CA ALA A 193 2.29 25.98 -4.98
C ALA A 193 0.84 26.41 -4.66
N ALA A 194 -0.16 25.65 -5.12
CA ALA A 194 -1.57 25.91 -4.83
C ALA A 194 -1.87 25.77 -3.33
N TYR A 195 -1.36 24.72 -2.67
CA TYR A 195 -1.51 24.54 -1.23
C TYR A 195 -0.77 25.62 -0.43
N MET A 196 0.43 26.02 -0.84
CA MET A 196 1.14 27.15 -0.24
C MET A 196 0.30 28.42 -0.30
N GLN A 197 -0.34 28.71 -1.45
CA GLN A 197 -1.21 29.87 -1.59
C GLN A 197 -2.48 29.76 -0.75
N ALA A 198 -3.07 28.55 -0.62
CA ALA A 198 -4.20 28.30 0.26
C ALA A 198 -3.85 28.58 1.74
N TYR A 199 -2.68 28.12 2.19
CA TYR A 199 -2.20 28.42 3.55
C TYR A 199 -1.92 29.91 3.77
N ARG A 200 -1.29 30.60 2.81
CA ARG A 200 -1.08 32.05 2.86
C ARG A 200 -2.41 32.81 3.02
N GLY A 201 -3.39 32.47 2.19
CA GLY A 201 -4.73 33.07 2.24
C GLY A 201 -5.45 32.80 3.56
N ALA A 202 -5.35 31.58 4.07
CA ALA A 202 -5.96 31.19 5.33
C ALA A 202 -5.31 31.91 6.53
N ILE A 203 -3.97 32.01 6.59
CA ILE A 203 -3.26 32.77 7.63
C ILE A 203 -3.70 34.22 7.63
N ALA A 204 -3.77 34.86 6.45
CA ALA A 204 -4.21 36.24 6.34
C ALA A 204 -5.67 36.44 6.80
N ALA A 205 -6.58 35.51 6.45
CA ALA A 205 -7.97 35.58 6.85
C ALA A 205 -8.16 35.40 8.37
N VAL A 206 -7.50 34.40 8.95
CA VAL A 206 -7.55 34.14 10.41
C VAL A 206 -6.89 35.27 11.19
N GLY A 207 -5.80 35.85 10.66
CA GLY A 207 -5.11 37.01 11.24
C GLY A 207 -5.99 38.25 11.41
N LYS A 208 -6.94 38.49 10.50
CA LYS A 208 -7.93 39.59 10.65
C LYS A 208 -8.82 39.42 11.89
N ALA A 209 -8.93 38.20 12.41
CA ALA A 209 -9.67 37.85 13.61
C ALA A 209 -8.75 37.31 14.72
N ALA A 210 -7.48 37.73 14.79
CA ALA A 210 -6.49 37.22 15.74
C ALA A 210 -6.96 37.24 17.21
N GLY A 211 -7.74 38.26 17.60
CA GLY A 211 -8.34 38.37 18.95
C GLY A 211 -9.30 37.23 19.32
N ALA A 212 -9.74 36.40 18.36
CA ALA A 212 -10.57 35.21 18.59
C ALA A 212 -9.76 33.97 19.04
N GLY A 213 -8.43 34.04 19.02
CA GLY A 213 -7.55 32.95 19.48
C GLY A 213 -7.55 31.70 18.58
N HIS A 214 -7.99 31.84 17.33
CA HIS A 214 -7.96 30.77 16.32
C HIS A 214 -6.53 30.52 15.80
N SER A 215 -6.30 29.34 15.21
CA SER A 215 -5.00 28.91 14.67
C SER A 215 -5.16 28.22 13.31
N ILE A 216 -4.04 27.87 12.68
CA ILE A 216 -4.01 27.06 11.45
C ILE A 216 -3.21 25.76 11.67
N SER A 217 -3.58 24.70 10.94
CA SER A 217 -2.80 23.47 10.83
C SER A 217 -2.28 23.30 9.41
N VAL A 218 -1.03 22.85 9.28
CA VAL A 218 -0.35 22.68 7.98
C VAL A 218 0.25 21.27 7.89
N LYS A 219 0.23 20.68 6.70
CA LYS A 219 0.85 19.38 6.40
C LYS A 219 2.06 19.60 5.49
N LEU A 220 3.20 19.00 5.81
CA LEU A 220 4.43 19.20 5.05
C LEU A 220 4.35 18.50 3.69
N SER A 221 3.67 17.35 3.59
CA SER A 221 3.43 16.68 2.31
C SER A 221 2.63 17.52 1.30
N ALA A 222 1.87 18.52 1.75
CA ALA A 222 1.17 19.45 0.87
C ALA A 222 2.11 20.48 0.22
N LEU A 223 3.32 20.67 0.76
CA LEU A 223 4.23 21.74 0.35
C LEU A 223 5.38 21.26 -0.53
N HIS A 224 5.50 19.95 -0.76
CA HIS A 224 6.50 19.40 -1.68
C HIS A 224 6.06 18.03 -2.23
N PRO A 225 6.13 17.79 -3.56
CA PRO A 225 5.65 16.55 -4.15
C PRO A 225 6.50 15.32 -3.81
N ARG A 226 7.75 15.56 -3.37
CA ARG A 226 8.74 14.53 -3.01
C ARG A 226 9.21 14.65 -1.56
N TYR A 227 8.25 14.67 -0.63
CA TYR A 227 8.54 14.71 0.80
C TYR A 227 8.85 13.30 1.33
N GLU A 228 10.09 12.86 1.12
CA GLU A 228 10.58 11.52 1.46
C GLU A 228 12.11 11.51 1.66
N ALA A 229 12.62 10.45 2.31
CA ALA A 229 14.01 10.37 2.76
C ALA A 229 15.04 10.39 1.62
N ALA A 230 14.75 9.69 0.52
CA ALA A 230 15.60 9.67 -0.68
C ALA A 230 15.80 11.06 -1.32
N GLN A 231 14.87 12.00 -1.09
CA GLN A 231 14.89 13.34 -1.66
C GLN A 231 15.26 14.41 -0.62
N ALA A 232 15.77 14.01 0.55
CA ALA A 232 16.01 14.90 1.68
C ALA A 232 16.90 16.11 1.33
N GLU A 233 17.92 15.94 0.49
CA GLU A 233 18.81 17.03 0.06
C GLU A 233 18.06 18.16 -0.67
N LYS A 234 16.99 17.83 -1.41
CA LYS A 234 16.17 18.79 -2.15
C LYS A 234 14.95 19.25 -1.35
N CYS A 235 14.23 18.31 -0.74
CA CYS A 235 12.94 18.61 -0.10
C CYS A 235 13.09 19.29 1.25
N LEU A 236 14.13 18.98 2.06
CA LEU A 236 14.29 19.59 3.38
C LEU A 236 14.51 21.11 3.28
N PRO A 237 15.47 21.63 2.48
CA PRO A 237 15.65 23.08 2.36
C PRO A 237 14.39 23.79 1.84
N ALA A 238 13.72 23.20 0.85
CA ALA A 238 12.49 23.75 0.28
C ALA A 238 11.37 23.82 1.32
N LEU A 239 11.08 22.71 2.01
CA LEU A 239 10.04 22.62 3.04
C LEU A 239 10.35 23.50 4.25
N THR A 240 11.61 23.56 4.69
CA THR A 240 12.04 24.47 5.75
C THR A 240 11.79 25.92 5.37
N SER A 241 12.12 26.32 4.13
CA SER A 241 11.85 27.67 3.63
C SER A 241 10.35 27.99 3.59
N SER A 242 9.53 27.06 3.06
CA SER A 242 8.07 27.23 3.00
C SER A 242 7.45 27.32 4.39
N LEU A 243 7.82 26.44 5.32
CA LEU A 243 7.29 26.47 6.68
C LEU A 243 7.71 27.74 7.42
N LEU A 244 8.97 28.18 7.27
CA LEU A 244 9.46 29.41 7.86
C LEU A 244 8.68 30.63 7.37
N GLU A 245 8.36 30.68 6.08
CA GLU A 245 7.53 31.74 5.50
C GLU A 245 6.13 31.76 6.13
N LEU A 246 5.46 30.60 6.20
CA LEU A 246 4.13 30.50 6.84
C LEU A 246 4.20 30.88 8.32
N CYS A 247 5.26 30.50 9.04
CA CYS A 247 5.45 30.87 10.44
C CYS A 247 5.67 32.38 10.62
N ARG A 248 6.42 33.04 9.72
CA ARG A 248 6.58 34.51 9.72
C ARG A 248 5.25 35.20 9.55
N MET A 249 4.43 34.74 8.60
CA MET A 249 3.10 35.29 8.37
C MET A 249 2.18 35.07 9.58
N ALA A 250 2.21 33.88 10.18
CA ALA A 250 1.41 33.55 11.36
C ALA A 250 1.81 34.41 12.57
N ARG A 251 3.11 34.60 12.80
CA ARG A 251 3.66 35.52 13.80
C ARG A 251 3.16 36.94 13.58
N ASP A 252 3.30 37.48 12.37
CA ASP A 252 2.92 38.86 12.05
C ASP A 252 1.40 39.08 12.17
N SER A 253 0.65 38.01 11.95
CA SER A 253 -0.80 37.96 12.13
C SER A 253 -1.23 37.70 13.59
N GLY A 254 -0.30 37.42 14.50
CA GLY A 254 -0.59 37.12 15.90
C GLY A 254 -1.34 35.80 16.13
N ILE A 255 -1.23 34.82 15.24
CA ILE A 255 -1.95 33.54 15.33
C ILE A 255 -0.98 32.36 15.51
N PRO A 256 -1.39 31.27 16.18
CA PRO A 256 -0.60 30.04 16.22
C PRO A 256 -0.67 29.24 14.91
N LEU A 257 0.37 28.46 14.65
CA LEU A 257 0.46 27.51 13.53
C LEU A 257 0.96 26.16 14.05
N THR A 258 0.25 25.07 13.71
CA THR A 258 0.63 23.70 14.10
C THR A 258 1.00 22.88 12.88
N VAL A 259 2.19 22.27 12.90
CA VAL A 259 2.59 21.27 11.90
C VAL A 259 1.95 19.93 12.25
N ASP A 260 1.12 19.39 11.36
CA ASP A 260 0.50 18.08 11.53
C ASP A 260 1.51 16.94 11.37
N ALA A 261 1.25 15.84 12.05
CA ALA A 261 2.05 14.62 11.97
C ALA A 261 1.45 13.66 10.95
N GLU A 262 2.30 13.12 10.08
CA GLU A 262 1.92 12.28 8.93
C GLU A 262 2.43 10.83 9.16
N GLU A 263 2.80 10.09 8.11
CA GLU A 263 3.32 8.73 8.24
C GLU A 263 4.64 8.70 9.03
N SER A 264 4.88 7.60 9.76
CA SER A 264 6.04 7.51 10.66
C SER A 264 7.41 7.62 9.97
N GLU A 265 7.49 7.28 8.68
CA GLU A 265 8.70 7.45 7.86
C GLU A 265 9.11 8.92 7.66
N ARG A 266 8.14 9.85 7.75
CA ARG A 266 8.37 11.30 7.64
C ARG A 266 8.72 11.97 8.97
N LEU A 267 8.65 11.24 10.08
CA LEU A 267 8.84 11.82 11.41
C LEU A 267 10.20 12.50 11.54
N ASP A 268 11.30 11.80 11.23
CA ASP A 268 12.66 12.34 11.39
C ASP A 268 12.88 13.58 10.49
N LEU A 269 12.33 13.58 9.26
CA LEU A 269 12.38 14.74 8.36
C LEU A 269 11.61 15.94 8.94
N SER A 270 10.42 15.70 9.48
CA SER A 270 9.59 16.76 10.08
C SER A 270 10.29 17.40 11.29
N LEU A 271 10.97 16.60 12.11
CA LEU A 271 11.69 17.09 13.30
C LEU A 271 12.88 17.96 12.90
N ASP A 272 13.62 17.61 11.84
CA ASP A 272 14.70 18.45 11.31
C ASP A 272 14.17 19.80 10.81
N ILE A 273 13.07 19.78 10.04
CA ILE A 273 12.43 20.99 9.53
C ILE A 273 11.98 21.89 10.70
N ILE A 274 11.26 21.31 11.67
CA ILE A 274 10.74 22.04 12.84
C ILE A 274 11.89 22.59 13.68
N ALA A 275 12.98 21.84 13.89
CA ALA A 275 14.12 22.31 14.66
C ALA A 275 14.75 23.57 14.04
N VAL A 276 14.98 23.55 12.72
CA VAL A 276 15.56 24.70 12.02
C VAL A 276 14.62 25.90 12.07
N VAL A 277 13.32 25.71 11.81
CA VAL A 277 12.34 26.81 11.86
C VAL A 277 12.20 27.37 13.28
N ALA A 278 12.12 26.51 14.30
CA ALA A 278 12.04 26.94 15.69
C ALA A 278 13.28 27.71 16.14
N ALA A 279 14.48 27.37 15.63
CA ALA A 279 15.71 28.08 15.96
C ALA A 279 15.85 29.44 15.24
N ASP A 280 15.04 29.73 14.21
CA ASP A 280 15.19 30.95 13.42
C ASP A 280 14.96 32.21 14.28
N PRO A 281 15.91 33.18 14.26
CA PRO A 281 15.82 34.42 15.04
C PRO A 281 14.57 35.25 14.73
N VAL A 282 14.02 35.16 13.51
CA VAL A 282 12.84 35.92 13.11
C VAL A 282 11.63 35.54 13.96
N LEU A 283 11.54 34.29 14.42
CA LEU A 283 10.41 33.82 15.20
C LEU A 283 10.59 34.09 16.71
N ARG A 284 11.66 34.80 17.12
CA ARG A 284 11.96 35.05 18.54
C ARG A 284 10.79 35.81 19.18
N HIS A 285 10.43 35.45 20.42
CA HIS A 285 9.28 35.98 21.15
C HIS A 285 7.90 35.60 20.59
N TRP A 286 7.82 34.63 19.70
CA TRP A 286 6.55 34.04 19.25
C TRP A 286 6.46 32.57 19.65
N ASP A 287 5.57 32.29 20.61
CA ASP A 287 5.24 30.94 21.10
C ASP A 287 4.07 30.31 20.32
N GLY A 288 3.83 30.78 19.09
CA GLY A 288 2.74 30.28 18.25
C GLY A 288 3.09 29.04 17.43
N LEU A 289 4.37 28.65 17.36
CA LEU A 289 4.80 27.44 16.65
C LEU A 289 4.40 26.20 17.45
N GLY A 290 3.72 25.27 16.78
CA GLY A 290 3.35 23.99 17.33
C GLY A 290 3.59 22.81 16.40
N MET A 291 3.49 21.62 16.97
CA MET A 291 3.65 20.34 16.29
C MET A 291 2.65 19.31 16.83
N ALA A 292 2.25 18.36 15.99
CA ALA A 292 1.50 17.19 16.42
C ALA A 292 2.42 16.01 16.76
N VAL A 293 2.01 15.19 17.72
CA VAL A 293 2.69 13.95 18.12
C VAL A 293 1.66 12.82 18.17
N GLN A 294 1.98 11.69 17.55
CA GLN A 294 1.07 10.55 17.44
C GLN A 294 1.41 9.48 18.48
N ALA A 295 0.56 9.34 19.50
CA ALA A 295 0.76 8.40 20.61
C ALA A 295 0.78 6.92 20.21
N TYR A 296 0.20 6.56 19.06
CA TYR A 296 0.25 5.18 18.55
C TYR A 296 1.65 4.73 18.10
N SER A 297 2.61 5.67 18.03
CA SER A 297 3.98 5.43 17.59
C SER A 297 4.82 5.02 18.77
N ARG A 298 5.69 4.03 18.58
CA ARG A 298 6.65 3.59 19.60
C ARG A 298 7.64 4.69 20.00
N ARG A 299 7.79 5.73 19.17
CA ARG A 299 8.65 6.90 19.40
C ARG A 299 7.95 8.05 20.15
N ALA A 300 6.63 8.02 20.33
CA ALA A 300 5.83 9.18 20.74
C ALA A 300 6.35 9.88 22.01
N ARG A 301 6.60 9.14 23.09
CA ARG A 301 7.08 9.71 24.35
C ARG A 301 8.46 10.38 24.21
N ALA A 302 9.33 9.79 23.39
CA ALA A 302 10.63 10.40 23.10
C ALA A 302 10.49 11.70 22.29
N VAL A 303 9.50 11.78 21.40
CA VAL A 303 9.18 13.00 20.64
C VAL A 303 8.63 14.09 21.57
N CYS A 304 7.79 13.76 22.56
CA CYS A 304 7.35 14.71 23.58
C CYS A 304 8.53 15.31 24.36
N ARG A 305 9.51 14.49 24.75
CA ARG A 305 10.74 14.95 25.41
C ARG A 305 11.57 15.85 24.51
N TRP A 306 11.72 15.45 23.25
CA TRP A 306 12.41 16.25 22.25
C TRP A 306 11.78 17.62 22.06
N ALA A 307 10.44 17.72 22.04
CA ALA A 307 9.73 18.99 21.95
C ALA A 307 10.00 19.90 23.17
N GLY A 308 10.06 19.31 24.38
CA GLY A 308 10.48 20.02 25.59
C GLY A 308 11.90 20.56 25.50
N ALA A 309 12.85 19.73 25.07
CA ALA A 309 14.25 20.12 24.88
C ALA A 309 14.42 21.19 23.78
N LEU A 310 13.62 21.13 22.71
CA LEU A 310 13.59 22.16 21.68
C LEU A 310 13.09 23.50 22.24
N GLY A 311 12.02 23.48 23.04
CA GLY A 311 11.52 24.67 23.70
C GLY A 311 12.55 25.30 24.65
N GLU A 312 13.24 24.47 25.44
CA GLU A 312 14.35 24.90 26.29
C GLU A 312 15.48 25.54 25.48
N ALA A 313 15.97 24.84 24.45
CA ALA A 313 17.08 25.31 23.62
C ALA A 313 16.77 26.61 22.85
N THR A 314 15.50 26.80 22.46
CA THR A 314 15.06 27.98 21.70
C THR A 314 14.48 29.09 22.59
N GLY A 315 14.37 28.88 23.91
CA GLY A 315 13.74 29.80 24.85
C GLY A 315 12.26 30.04 24.57
N ARG A 316 11.56 29.04 23.99
CA ARG A 316 10.15 29.11 23.59
C ARG A 316 9.30 28.11 24.34
N ARG A 317 7.99 28.35 24.31
CA ARG A 317 6.99 27.35 24.69
C ARG A 317 6.40 26.70 23.44
N ILE A 318 6.83 25.48 23.13
CA ILE A 318 6.35 24.75 21.95
C ILE A 318 4.94 24.21 22.21
N LYS A 319 3.99 24.51 21.32
CA LYS A 319 2.64 23.93 21.42
C LYS A 319 2.66 22.50 20.90
N VAL A 320 2.27 21.53 21.73
CA VAL A 320 2.30 20.10 21.33
C VAL A 320 0.89 19.54 21.32
N ARG A 321 0.38 19.27 20.10
CA ARG A 321 -0.88 18.56 19.88
C ARG A 321 -0.64 17.06 20.00
N LEU A 322 -1.07 16.47 21.11
CA LEU A 322 -1.03 15.01 21.27
C LEU A 322 -2.30 14.39 20.68
N VAL A 323 -2.13 13.55 19.66
CA VAL A 323 -3.19 12.73 19.04
C VAL A 323 -2.87 11.25 19.26
N LYS A 324 -3.83 10.36 18.97
CA LYS A 324 -3.52 8.92 18.87
C LYS A 324 -2.74 8.63 17.58
N GLY A 325 -3.35 8.87 16.42
CA GLY A 325 -2.76 8.68 15.10
C GLY A 325 -3.84 8.38 14.06
N ALA A 326 -3.48 8.50 12.77
CA ALA A 326 -4.44 8.50 11.65
C ALA A 326 -4.04 7.55 10.48
N TYR A 327 -2.87 6.92 10.54
CA TYR A 327 -2.29 6.15 9.43
C TYR A 327 -2.05 4.68 9.77
N TRP A 328 -2.75 4.14 10.78
CA TRP A 328 -2.44 2.84 11.36
C TRP A 328 -2.49 1.71 10.32
N ASP A 329 -3.60 1.54 9.60
CA ASP A 329 -3.76 0.45 8.63
C ASP A 329 -2.72 0.51 7.50
N SER A 330 -2.49 1.72 6.96
CA SER A 330 -1.50 1.94 5.89
C SER A 330 -0.08 1.63 6.35
N GLU A 331 0.28 1.94 7.60
CA GLU A 331 1.61 1.68 8.12
C GLU A 331 1.83 0.21 8.51
N ILE A 332 0.79 -0.50 8.98
CA ILE A 332 0.82 -1.95 9.16
C ILE A 332 1.06 -2.63 7.81
N LYS A 333 0.26 -2.28 6.79
CA LYS A 333 0.39 -2.81 5.43
C LYS A 333 1.78 -2.52 4.83
N ALA A 334 2.23 -1.26 4.87
CA ALA A 334 3.52 -0.87 4.30
C ALA A 334 4.69 -1.61 4.97
N THR A 335 4.63 -1.80 6.30
CA THR A 335 5.64 -2.55 7.05
C THR A 335 5.68 -4.02 6.65
N GLN A 336 4.52 -4.65 6.42
CA GLN A 336 4.42 -6.03 5.93
C GLN A 336 4.94 -6.18 4.50
N GLU A 337 4.50 -5.31 3.58
CA GLU A 337 4.93 -5.32 2.17
C GLU A 337 6.45 -5.14 2.05
N GLN A 338 7.02 -4.25 2.85
CA GLN A 338 8.46 -3.98 2.88
C GLN A 338 9.27 -5.06 3.63
N GLY A 339 8.64 -6.00 4.34
CA GLY A 339 9.34 -7.06 5.06
C GLY A 339 10.25 -6.55 6.18
N LEU A 340 9.85 -5.47 6.86
CA LEU A 340 10.68 -4.81 7.88
C LEU A 340 10.68 -5.58 9.22
N PRO A 341 11.64 -5.33 10.13
CA PRO A 341 11.79 -6.15 11.34
C PRO A 341 10.57 -6.15 12.27
N ASP A 342 9.92 -4.99 12.45
CA ASP A 342 8.72 -4.82 13.27
C ASP A 342 7.99 -3.52 12.89
N TYR A 343 6.78 -3.35 13.42
CA TYR A 343 5.92 -2.20 13.24
C TYR A 343 6.46 -0.96 13.94
N PRO A 344 6.26 0.24 13.35
CA PRO A 344 6.59 1.47 14.01
C PRO A 344 5.54 1.95 15.02
N LEU A 345 4.41 1.26 15.01
CA LEU A 345 3.22 1.54 15.79
C LEU A 345 2.95 0.41 16.79
N PHE A 346 2.08 0.68 17.76
CA PHE A 346 1.47 -0.35 18.59
C PHE A 346 0.41 -1.11 17.78
N THR A 347 0.35 -2.42 17.94
CA THR A 347 -0.63 -3.28 17.25
C THR A 347 -1.93 -3.46 18.05
N ARG A 348 -1.92 -3.09 19.34
CA ARG A 348 -3.13 -3.04 20.18
C ARG A 348 -3.58 -1.62 20.47
N LYS A 349 -4.89 -1.40 20.41
CA LYS A 349 -5.51 -0.12 20.78
C LYS A 349 -5.23 0.26 22.24
N ALA A 350 -5.28 -0.70 23.17
CA ALA A 350 -4.97 -0.44 24.59
C ALA A 350 -3.53 0.08 24.80
N HIS A 351 -2.55 -0.43 24.03
CA HIS A 351 -1.18 0.05 24.10
C HIS A 351 -1.04 1.48 23.59
N THR A 352 -1.77 1.84 22.54
CA THR A 352 -1.88 3.24 22.09
C THR A 352 -2.48 4.14 23.17
N ASP A 353 -3.52 3.69 23.89
CA ASP A 353 -4.10 4.46 24.99
C ASP A 353 -3.12 4.66 26.15
N VAL A 354 -2.38 3.61 26.54
CA VAL A 354 -1.31 3.68 27.56
C VAL A 354 -0.21 4.65 27.13
N SER A 355 0.24 4.54 25.89
CA SER A 355 1.22 5.47 25.31
C SER A 355 0.72 6.91 25.32
N TYR A 356 -0.55 7.14 24.98
CA TYR A 356 -1.16 8.46 25.02
C TYR A 356 -1.12 9.04 26.43
N LEU A 357 -1.51 8.26 27.44
CA LEU A 357 -1.46 8.67 28.84
C LEU A 357 -0.02 8.98 29.29
N ALA A 358 0.95 8.13 28.96
CA ALA A 358 2.35 8.35 29.30
C ALA A 358 2.92 9.61 28.63
N CYS A 359 2.58 9.84 27.34
CA CYS A 359 2.94 11.05 26.62
C CYS A 359 2.29 12.29 27.23
N ALA A 360 1.01 12.21 27.61
CA ALA A 360 0.30 13.33 28.19
C ALA A 360 0.89 13.76 29.53
N ARG A 361 1.29 12.79 30.37
CA ARG A 361 2.02 13.07 31.62
C ARG A 361 3.35 13.77 31.34
N GLU A 362 4.12 13.30 30.36
CA GLU A 362 5.38 13.93 29.95
C GLU A 362 5.18 15.39 29.51
N LEU A 363 4.11 15.69 28.77
CA LEU A 363 3.78 17.05 28.35
C LEU A 363 3.28 17.92 29.51
N LEU A 364 2.47 17.36 30.42
CA LEU A 364 1.92 18.08 31.58
C LEU A 364 2.99 18.53 32.58
N VAL A 365 4.15 17.87 32.64
CA VAL A 365 5.24 18.27 33.57
C VAL A 365 6.26 19.19 32.93
N SER A 366 6.28 19.30 31.60
CA SER A 366 7.25 20.15 30.88
C SER A 366 6.94 21.64 31.04
N PRO A 367 7.90 22.49 31.45
CA PRO A 367 7.72 23.94 31.50
C PRO A 367 7.83 24.60 30.11
N HIS A 368 8.45 23.93 29.15
CA HIS A 368 8.74 24.45 27.81
C HIS A 368 7.72 24.02 26.75
N VAL A 369 6.60 23.45 27.19
CA VAL A 369 5.54 22.97 26.31
C VAL A 369 4.19 23.56 26.73
N GLU A 370 3.35 23.89 25.75
CA GLU A 370 1.91 24.08 25.93
C GLU A 370 1.18 22.85 25.40
N PRO A 371 0.66 21.97 26.28
CA PRO A 371 0.00 20.75 25.84
C PRO A 371 -1.37 21.03 25.22
N ALA A 372 -1.67 20.36 24.11
CA ALA A 372 -2.97 20.34 23.48
C ALA A 372 -3.44 18.90 23.28
N PHE A 373 -4.40 18.44 24.07
CA PHE A 373 -4.84 17.03 24.08
C PHE A 373 -6.02 16.79 23.15
N ALA A 374 -5.77 16.18 21.99
CA ALA A 374 -6.76 15.88 20.98
C ALA A 374 -7.34 14.47 21.17
N SER A 375 -8.55 14.37 21.69
CA SER A 375 -9.22 13.07 21.93
C SER A 375 -10.73 13.21 21.99
N HIS A 376 -11.44 12.17 21.54
CA HIS A 376 -12.90 12.05 21.75
C HIS A 376 -13.25 11.01 22.81
N ASN A 377 -12.25 10.43 23.46
CA ASN A 377 -12.45 9.36 24.43
C ASN A 377 -12.70 9.94 25.83
N ALA A 378 -13.91 9.75 26.37
CA ALA A 378 -14.32 10.30 27.66
C ALA A 378 -13.45 9.83 28.83
N ARG A 379 -12.98 8.57 28.80
CA ARG A 379 -12.05 8.05 29.82
C ARG A 379 -10.73 8.82 29.79
N THR A 380 -10.13 8.98 28.62
CA THR A 380 -8.89 9.76 28.45
C THR A 380 -9.06 11.19 28.96
N VAL A 381 -10.15 11.87 28.60
CA VAL A 381 -10.43 13.24 29.07
C VAL A 381 -10.58 13.29 30.59
N ALA A 382 -11.33 12.36 31.18
CA ALA A 382 -11.52 12.30 32.61
C ALA A 382 -10.20 12.09 33.37
N THR A 383 -9.35 11.16 32.91
CA THR A 383 -8.01 10.92 33.47
C THR A 383 -7.17 12.20 33.47
N LEU A 384 -7.12 12.91 32.34
CA LEU A 384 -6.32 14.12 32.22
C LEU A 384 -6.79 15.26 33.13
N VAL A 385 -8.10 15.41 33.30
CA VAL A 385 -8.67 16.43 34.21
C VAL A 385 -8.29 16.12 35.66
N GLU A 386 -8.43 14.87 36.10
CA GLU A 386 -8.09 14.49 37.48
C GLU A 386 -6.58 14.56 37.74
N TRP A 387 -5.75 14.19 36.77
CA TRP A 387 -4.29 14.39 36.84
C TRP A 387 -3.90 15.86 36.93
N ALA A 388 -4.48 16.72 36.10
CA ALA A 388 -4.19 18.15 36.13
C ALA A 388 -4.50 18.74 37.51
N LYS A 389 -5.65 18.37 38.10
CA LYS A 389 -6.01 18.77 39.47
C LYS A 389 -5.00 18.28 40.51
N GLY A 390 -4.64 16.99 40.47
CA GLY A 390 -3.67 16.40 41.38
C GLY A 390 -2.28 17.02 41.26
N MET A 391 -1.92 17.52 40.07
CA MET A 391 -0.65 18.22 39.80
C MET A 391 -0.71 19.73 40.09
N GLY A 392 -1.83 20.26 40.59
CA GLY A 392 -2.01 21.69 40.82
C GLY A 392 -2.02 22.54 39.53
N ARG A 393 -2.31 21.92 38.38
CA ARG A 393 -2.45 22.61 37.08
C ARG A 393 -3.85 23.23 36.96
N SER A 394 -3.88 24.45 36.45
CA SER A 394 -5.11 25.16 36.15
C SER A 394 -5.67 24.78 34.76
N PRO A 395 -6.98 24.97 34.52
CA PRO A 395 -7.57 24.80 33.19
C PRO A 395 -6.94 25.65 32.07
N ALA A 396 -6.18 26.70 32.42
CA ALA A 396 -5.46 27.55 31.48
C ALA A 396 -4.09 26.98 31.05
N ASP A 397 -3.53 26.02 31.79
CA ASP A 397 -2.16 25.53 31.54
C ASP A 397 -2.03 24.66 30.28
N PHE A 398 -3.15 24.10 29.82
CA PHE A 398 -3.25 23.26 28.63
C PHE A 398 -4.58 23.52 27.90
N GLU A 399 -4.75 22.93 26.72
CA GLU A 399 -6.04 22.91 26.02
C GLU A 399 -6.44 21.48 25.63
N PHE A 400 -7.73 21.24 25.49
CA PHE A 400 -8.25 20.08 24.77
C PHE A 400 -8.45 20.41 23.31
N GLN A 401 -8.52 19.40 22.47
CA GLN A 401 -8.94 19.56 21.08
C GLN A 401 -9.90 18.46 20.66
N ARG A 402 -10.81 18.82 19.75
CA ARG A 402 -11.75 17.89 19.12
C ARG A 402 -11.88 18.22 17.65
N LEU A 403 -12.39 17.27 16.88
CA LEU A 403 -12.74 17.52 15.48
C LEU A 403 -14.11 18.22 15.35
N HIS A 404 -14.27 19.05 14.33
CA HIS A 404 -15.60 19.51 13.91
C HIS A 404 -16.52 18.35 13.52
N GLY A 405 -17.81 18.49 13.81
CA GLY A 405 -18.82 17.44 13.59
C GLY A 405 -18.71 16.24 14.53
N MET A 406 -17.76 16.25 15.48
CA MET A 406 -17.50 15.11 16.36
C MET A 406 -17.21 15.53 17.80
N GLY A 407 -17.65 14.70 18.75
CA GLY A 407 -17.48 14.97 20.18
C GLY A 407 -18.30 16.15 20.69
N ASP A 408 -19.37 16.53 19.99
CA ASP A 408 -20.35 17.48 20.51
C ASP A 408 -21.00 16.91 21.79
N GLY A 409 -21.01 17.68 22.86
CA GLY A 409 -21.44 17.28 24.20
C GLY A 409 -20.30 16.91 25.15
N LEU A 410 -19.14 16.46 24.65
CA LEU A 410 -18.02 16.02 25.51
C LEU A 410 -17.34 17.17 26.26
N TYR A 411 -17.22 18.33 25.61
CA TYR A 411 -16.36 19.42 26.10
C TYR A 411 -17.15 20.66 26.56
N GLU A 412 -18.44 20.71 26.30
CA GLU A 412 -19.30 21.88 26.46
C GLU A 412 -19.34 22.32 27.91
N LYS A 413 -19.54 21.36 28.83
CA LYS A 413 -19.50 21.61 30.26
C LYS A 413 -18.11 22.04 30.73
N LEU A 414 -17.07 21.31 30.29
CA LEU A 414 -15.68 21.62 30.65
C LEU A 414 -15.30 23.05 30.25
N VAL A 415 -15.73 23.50 29.07
CA VAL A 415 -15.43 24.83 28.54
C VAL A 415 -16.27 25.93 29.18
N ARG A 416 -17.58 25.71 29.31
CA ARG A 416 -18.51 26.77 29.73
C ARG A 416 -18.63 26.93 31.25
N GLU A 417 -18.39 25.86 32.00
CA GLU A 417 -18.60 25.83 33.45
C GLU A 417 -17.31 25.63 34.24
N GLU A 418 -16.34 24.87 33.71
CA GLU A 418 -15.10 24.51 34.42
C GLU A 418 -13.87 25.31 33.94
N GLY A 419 -14.02 26.20 32.95
CA GLY A 419 -12.98 27.11 32.47
C GLY A 419 -11.89 26.48 31.60
N TYR A 420 -12.05 25.24 31.14
CA TYR A 420 -11.11 24.61 30.23
C TYR A 420 -11.17 25.22 28.83
N ARG A 421 -10.05 25.21 28.11
CA ARG A 421 -10.00 25.58 26.69
C ARG A 421 -10.21 24.35 25.82
N CYS A 422 -11.03 24.47 24.78
CA CYS A 422 -11.15 23.45 23.75
C CYS A 422 -11.08 24.06 22.36
N ARG A 423 -10.19 23.52 21.52
CA ARG A 423 -10.01 23.93 20.13
C ARG A 423 -10.62 22.91 19.18
N ILE A 424 -11.47 23.38 18.27
CA ILE A 424 -12.09 22.58 17.22
C ILE A 424 -11.13 22.55 16.02
N TYR A 425 -10.62 21.38 15.68
CA TYR A 425 -9.93 21.14 14.42
C TYR A 425 -10.98 21.14 13.30
N ALA A 426 -10.91 22.15 12.46
CA ALA A 426 -11.97 22.58 11.55
C ALA A 426 -11.49 22.42 10.10
N PRO A 427 -11.93 21.37 9.39
CA PRO A 427 -11.57 21.19 7.99
C PRO A 427 -12.18 22.29 7.13
N VAL A 428 -11.41 22.79 6.16
CA VAL A 428 -11.79 23.86 5.24
C VAL A 428 -11.31 23.50 3.85
N GLY A 429 -12.23 23.39 2.90
CA GLY A 429 -11.88 23.12 1.51
C GLY A 429 -13.09 22.80 0.65
N GLY A 430 -12.86 22.80 -0.67
CA GLY A 430 -13.89 22.47 -1.64
C GLY A 430 -14.27 20.99 -1.62
N HIS A 431 -15.38 20.64 -2.28
CA HIS A 431 -15.88 19.26 -2.35
C HIS A 431 -14.86 18.26 -2.91
N ARG A 432 -13.92 18.71 -3.75
CA ARG A 432 -12.85 17.87 -4.33
C ARG A 432 -11.91 17.30 -3.27
N ASP A 433 -11.48 18.15 -2.33
CA ASP A 433 -10.49 17.80 -1.30
C ASP A 433 -11.16 17.15 -0.09
N LEU A 434 -12.45 17.40 0.12
CA LEU A 434 -13.26 16.82 1.20
C LEU A 434 -13.27 15.29 1.18
N LEU A 435 -13.38 14.64 0.02
CA LEU A 435 -13.70 13.22 -0.03
C LEU A 435 -12.55 12.28 0.34
N ALA A 436 -11.30 12.62 -0.04
CA ALA A 436 -10.13 11.86 0.38
C ALA A 436 -9.97 11.90 1.90
N TYR A 437 -10.20 13.09 2.47
CA TYR A 437 -10.28 13.32 3.90
C TYR A 437 -11.47 12.57 4.55
N LEU A 438 -12.64 12.57 3.91
CA LEU A 438 -13.86 11.97 4.43
C LEU A 438 -13.71 10.45 4.59
N VAL A 439 -13.17 9.74 3.60
CA VAL A 439 -12.95 8.28 3.70
C VAL A 439 -12.05 7.94 4.89
N ARG A 440 -10.92 8.64 5.08
CA ARG A 440 -10.06 8.43 6.25
C ARG A 440 -10.80 8.73 7.54
N ARG A 441 -11.57 9.83 7.56
CA ARG A 441 -12.34 10.22 8.73
C ARG A 441 -13.41 9.19 9.10
N LEU A 442 -14.00 8.55 8.11
CA LEU A 442 -14.99 7.50 8.29
C LEU A 442 -14.34 6.21 8.80
N LEU A 443 -13.19 5.81 8.26
CA LEU A 443 -12.45 4.64 8.76
C LEU A 443 -12.01 4.82 10.22
N GLU A 444 -11.45 5.99 10.58
CA GLU A 444 -11.03 6.30 11.95
C GLU A 444 -12.16 6.14 12.98
N ASN A 445 -13.40 6.42 12.57
CA ASN A 445 -14.55 6.50 13.47
C ASN A 445 -15.56 5.36 13.31
N GLY A 446 -15.55 4.65 12.19
CA GLY A 446 -16.34 3.45 11.92
C GLY A 446 -15.65 2.17 12.37
N ALA A 447 -14.37 2.20 12.75
CA ALA A 447 -13.72 1.03 13.32
C ALA A 447 -14.42 0.59 14.62
N ASN A 448 -14.67 -0.72 14.77
CA ASN A 448 -15.33 -1.33 15.93
C ASN A 448 -14.66 -0.99 17.29
N THR A 449 -13.37 -0.65 17.26
CA THR A 449 -12.57 -0.28 18.43
C THR A 449 -12.62 1.23 18.74
N SER A 450 -13.25 2.04 17.89
CA SER A 450 -13.44 3.47 18.08
C SER A 450 -14.43 3.75 19.21
N PHE A 451 -14.08 4.67 20.10
CA PHE A 451 -14.96 5.10 21.20
C PHE A 451 -16.24 5.74 20.66
N VAL A 452 -16.16 6.47 19.54
CA VAL A 452 -17.33 7.12 18.92
C VAL A 452 -18.30 6.07 18.39
N HIS A 453 -17.80 5.01 17.76
CA HIS A 453 -18.60 3.88 17.30
C HIS A 453 -19.28 3.15 18.47
N GLN A 454 -18.51 2.79 19.51
CA GLN A 454 -19.04 2.10 20.68
C GLN A 454 -20.05 2.94 21.47
N MET A 455 -19.96 4.27 21.39
CA MET A 455 -20.92 5.17 22.03
C MET A 455 -22.24 5.26 21.24
N ALA A 456 -22.22 5.11 19.92
CA ALA A 456 -23.42 5.06 19.09
C ALA A 456 -24.23 3.77 19.31
N ASP A 457 -23.61 2.71 19.83
CA ASP A 457 -24.28 1.50 20.26
C ASP A 457 -25.12 1.75 21.54
N ALA A 458 -26.44 1.70 21.40
CA ALA A 458 -27.39 1.86 22.50
C ALA A 458 -27.24 0.76 23.59
N GLY A 459 -26.63 -0.38 23.27
CA GLY A 459 -26.35 -1.48 24.20
C GLY A 459 -25.07 -1.33 25.00
N ALA A 460 -24.16 -0.41 24.64
CA ALA A 460 -22.87 -0.26 25.33
C ALA A 460 -23.03 0.30 26.75
N ARG A 461 -22.52 -0.42 27.76
CA ARG A 461 -22.54 0.06 29.15
C ARG A 461 -21.44 1.10 29.36
N ALA A 462 -21.69 2.06 30.25
CA ALA A 462 -20.70 3.11 30.55
C ALA A 462 -19.42 2.52 31.16
N GLU A 463 -19.53 1.42 31.89
CA GLU A 463 -18.40 0.69 32.48
C GLU A 463 -17.45 0.15 31.40
N ASP A 464 -17.98 -0.37 30.29
CA ASP A 464 -17.17 -0.97 29.22
C ASP A 464 -16.41 0.11 28.43
N LEU A 465 -17.07 1.27 28.21
CA LEU A 465 -16.50 2.46 27.57
C LEU A 465 -15.42 3.15 28.41
N LEU A 466 -15.50 3.01 29.74
CA LEU A 466 -14.57 3.61 30.71
C LEU A 466 -13.50 2.64 31.22
N ALA A 467 -13.48 1.41 30.70
CA ALA A 467 -12.56 0.38 31.14
C ALA A 467 -11.10 0.82 31.00
N ASP A 468 -10.32 0.56 32.05
CA ASP A 468 -8.95 1.03 32.17
C ASP A 468 -8.02 0.41 31.10
N PRO A 469 -7.37 1.23 30.25
CA PRO A 469 -6.40 0.74 29.27
C PRO A 469 -5.15 0.11 29.89
N VAL A 470 -4.75 0.52 31.11
CA VAL A 470 -3.58 -0.04 31.81
C VAL A 470 -3.88 -1.48 32.22
N ALA A 471 -5.03 -1.74 32.85
CA ALA A 471 -5.52 -3.09 33.13
C ALA A 471 -5.61 -3.96 31.86
N LYS A 472 -6.15 -3.42 30.75
CA LYS A 472 -6.22 -4.15 29.46
C LYS A 472 -4.85 -4.53 28.90
N ALA A 473 -3.88 -3.63 29.01
CA ALA A 473 -2.52 -3.88 28.56
C ALA A 473 -1.81 -4.93 29.44
N HIS A 474 -1.97 -4.86 30.77
CA HIS A 474 -1.47 -5.87 31.70
C HIS A 474 -2.08 -7.26 31.44
N ALA A 475 -3.39 -7.34 31.16
CA ALA A 475 -4.06 -8.60 30.83
C ALA A 475 -3.48 -9.28 29.59
N SER A 476 -2.92 -8.50 28.65
CA SER A 476 -2.22 -9.02 27.47
C SER A 476 -0.72 -9.27 27.69
N GLY A 477 -0.19 -9.00 28.89
CA GLY A 477 1.24 -9.08 29.18
C GLY A 477 2.11 -8.10 28.37
N GLY A 478 1.52 -7.06 27.77
CA GLY A 478 2.19 -6.17 26.82
C GLY A 478 2.50 -6.80 25.46
N LEU A 479 1.99 -7.99 25.17
CA LEU A 479 2.24 -8.70 23.90
C LEU A 479 1.52 -8.04 22.71
N PRO A 480 2.06 -8.12 21.49
CA PRO A 480 1.39 -7.60 20.29
C PRO A 480 0.05 -8.31 20.02
N HIS A 481 -0.74 -7.77 19.09
CA HIS A 481 -2.02 -8.35 18.70
C HIS A 481 -1.80 -9.70 17.99
N PRO A 482 -2.44 -10.81 18.42
CA PRO A 482 -2.13 -12.15 17.91
C PRO A 482 -2.52 -12.34 16.44
N SER A 483 -3.53 -11.61 15.97
CA SER A 483 -3.99 -11.67 14.57
C SER A 483 -3.21 -10.75 13.61
N ILE A 484 -2.19 -10.04 14.09
CA ILE A 484 -1.35 -9.16 13.27
C ILE A 484 0.07 -9.75 13.26
N PRO A 485 0.38 -10.67 12.33
CA PRO A 485 1.68 -11.33 12.29
C PRO A 485 2.78 -10.31 12.00
N ALA A 486 3.97 -10.47 12.58
CA ALA A 486 5.11 -9.65 12.19
C ALA A 486 5.52 -9.93 10.73
N PRO A 487 6.17 -8.99 10.02
CA PRO A 487 6.47 -9.16 8.60
C PRO A 487 7.29 -10.42 8.27
N ARG A 488 8.23 -10.82 9.14
CA ARG A 488 9.06 -12.03 8.95
C ARG A 488 8.25 -13.33 8.95
N VAL A 489 7.13 -13.36 9.66
CA VAL A 489 6.26 -14.54 9.85
C VAL A 489 4.94 -14.43 9.10
N LEU A 490 4.82 -13.47 8.18
CA LEU A 490 3.58 -13.16 7.46
C LEU A 490 2.95 -14.37 6.74
N PHE A 491 3.79 -15.32 6.31
CA PHE A 491 3.37 -16.52 5.59
C PHE A 491 3.51 -17.81 6.42
N GLU A 492 3.77 -17.72 7.72
CA GLU A 492 3.82 -18.90 8.58
C GLU A 492 2.41 -19.50 8.79
N PRO A 493 2.29 -20.82 8.99
CA PRO A 493 3.36 -21.84 9.05
C PRO A 493 3.82 -22.34 7.68
N VAL A 494 3.38 -21.73 6.57
CA VAL A 494 3.76 -22.17 5.21
C VAL A 494 5.25 -21.94 4.95
N ARG A 495 5.75 -20.72 5.18
CA ARG A 495 7.16 -20.36 5.02
C ARG A 495 7.53 -19.08 5.77
N GLY A 496 8.82 -18.85 6.02
CA GLY A 496 9.33 -17.52 6.38
C GLY A 496 9.30 -16.53 5.22
N ASN A 497 9.16 -15.25 5.53
CA ASN A 497 9.19 -14.14 4.55
C ASN A 497 10.61 -13.58 4.36
N SER A 498 10.92 -13.05 3.17
CA SER A 498 12.16 -12.33 2.91
C SER A 498 12.27 -11.03 3.72
N ALA A 499 13.47 -10.72 4.23
CA ALA A 499 13.72 -9.52 5.02
C ALA A 499 14.08 -8.31 4.15
N GLY A 500 13.35 -7.20 4.34
CA GLY A 500 13.64 -5.92 3.70
C GLY A 500 14.67 -5.06 4.41
N ILE A 501 14.81 -3.83 3.91
CA ILE A 501 15.63 -2.75 4.47
C ILE A 501 14.73 -1.52 4.49
N ASP A 502 14.73 -0.77 5.59
CA ASP A 502 13.97 0.47 5.70
C ASP A 502 14.65 1.58 4.91
N LEU A 503 14.37 1.64 3.60
CA LEU A 503 14.90 2.66 2.69
C LEU A 503 14.33 4.06 2.97
N ASN A 504 13.40 4.19 3.93
CA ASN A 504 12.93 5.49 4.39
C ASN A 504 13.74 6.04 5.57
N ASP A 505 14.73 5.29 6.08
CA ASP A 505 15.72 5.82 7.03
C ASP A 505 16.93 6.37 6.25
N ARG A 506 17.14 7.70 6.34
CA ARG A 506 18.27 8.38 5.66
C ARG A 506 19.65 7.84 6.06
N THR A 507 19.79 7.36 7.28
CA THR A 507 21.05 6.77 7.78
C THR A 507 21.31 5.46 7.08
N VAL A 508 20.27 4.61 7.01
CA VAL A 508 20.33 3.33 6.30
C VAL A 508 20.60 3.54 4.81
N LEU A 509 19.96 4.53 4.18
CA LEU A 509 20.25 4.90 2.79
C LEU A 509 21.70 5.37 2.60
N GLY A 510 22.20 6.23 3.49
CA GLY A 510 23.58 6.73 3.44
C GLY A 510 24.60 5.61 3.62
N ASP A 511 24.37 4.72 4.59
CA ASP A 511 25.20 3.53 4.83
C ASP A 511 25.18 2.59 3.63
N LEU A 512 24.01 2.37 3.03
CA LEU A 512 23.86 1.52 1.85
C LEU A 512 24.61 2.11 0.65
N LYS A 513 24.46 3.41 0.41
CA LYS A 513 25.19 4.12 -0.66
C LYS A 513 26.71 4.01 -0.44
N GLY A 514 27.18 4.20 0.79
CA GLY A 514 28.61 4.11 1.14
C GLY A 514 29.19 2.69 1.00
N LYS A 515 28.35 1.66 1.08
CA LYS A 515 28.73 0.25 0.96
C LYS A 515 28.63 -0.32 -0.45
N LEU A 516 28.05 0.41 -1.42
CA LEU A 516 28.04 -0.01 -2.82
C LEU A 516 29.48 -0.09 -3.30
N LEU A 517 30.01 -1.31 -3.34
CA LEU A 517 31.38 -1.58 -3.76
C LEU A 517 31.54 -1.18 -5.24
N PRO A 518 32.59 -0.42 -5.59
CA PRO A 518 32.94 -0.21 -6.99
C PRO A 518 33.17 -1.58 -7.64
N CYS A 519 32.33 -1.95 -8.60
CA CYS A 519 32.46 -3.23 -9.27
C CYS A 519 33.64 -3.16 -10.27
N ALA A 520 34.80 -3.71 -9.89
CA ALA A 520 36.03 -3.66 -10.68
C ALA A 520 35.99 -4.49 -11.98
N ALA A 521 34.97 -5.34 -12.18
CA ALA A 521 34.80 -6.11 -13.40
C ALA A 521 33.32 -6.48 -13.63
N THR A 522 32.61 -5.68 -14.42
CA THR A 522 31.43 -6.11 -15.18
C THR A 522 31.81 -6.82 -16.49
N ASP A 523 33.07 -7.26 -16.63
CA ASP A 523 33.59 -7.92 -17.84
C ASP A 523 32.88 -9.26 -18.15
N GLY A 524 32.01 -9.71 -17.24
CA GLY A 524 31.16 -10.87 -17.39
C GLY A 524 31.92 -12.20 -17.39
N GLY A 525 33.23 -12.16 -17.14
CA GLY A 525 34.13 -13.30 -17.21
C GLY A 525 34.19 -13.98 -18.59
N PRO A 526 34.89 -15.12 -18.70
CA PRO A 526 35.09 -15.81 -19.97
C PRO A 526 33.77 -16.35 -20.55
N ARG A 527 33.46 -15.99 -21.81
CA ARG A 527 32.34 -16.56 -22.57
C ARG A 527 32.71 -17.93 -23.12
N LEU A 528 31.75 -18.84 -23.16
CA LEU A 528 31.95 -20.17 -23.75
C LEU A 528 32.13 -20.09 -25.27
N ARG A 529 32.90 -21.05 -25.82
CA ARG A 529 33.07 -21.28 -27.27
C ARG A 529 32.27 -22.52 -27.69
N GLY A 530 31.99 -22.66 -29.00
CA GLY A 530 31.25 -23.81 -29.55
C GLY A 530 31.89 -25.16 -29.16
N GLY A 531 31.06 -26.15 -28.80
CA GLY A 531 31.45 -27.46 -28.26
C GLY A 531 31.38 -27.58 -26.73
N ALA A 532 31.53 -26.48 -25.99
CA ALA A 532 31.51 -26.51 -24.51
C ALA A 532 30.12 -26.83 -23.92
N VAL A 533 29.03 -26.58 -24.66
CA VAL A 533 27.66 -26.85 -24.19
C VAL A 533 27.41 -28.35 -24.03
N GLU A 534 27.88 -29.16 -24.98
CA GLU A 534 27.71 -30.62 -24.94
C GLU A 534 28.40 -31.24 -23.72
N GLU A 535 29.56 -30.69 -23.34
CA GLU A 535 30.30 -31.08 -22.14
C GLU A 535 29.51 -30.75 -20.86
N LEU A 536 29.00 -29.50 -20.75
CA LEU A 536 28.19 -29.09 -19.59
C LEU A 536 26.93 -29.93 -19.44
N VAL A 537 26.23 -30.23 -20.54
CA VAL A 537 25.06 -31.13 -20.52
C VAL A 537 25.46 -32.55 -20.12
N GLY A 538 26.60 -33.05 -20.60
CA GLY A 538 27.15 -34.35 -20.21
C GLY A 538 27.44 -34.45 -18.71
N VAL A 539 28.06 -33.42 -18.13
CA VAL A 539 28.33 -33.33 -16.68
C VAL A 539 27.02 -33.31 -15.89
N ALA A 540 26.06 -32.47 -16.29
CA ALA A 540 24.74 -32.39 -15.64
C ALA A 540 23.99 -33.74 -15.71
N GLN A 541 24.04 -34.41 -16.85
CA GLN A 541 23.40 -35.71 -17.05
C GLN A 541 24.02 -36.78 -16.16
N ALA A 542 25.35 -36.80 -16.03
CA ALA A 542 26.05 -37.76 -15.18
C ALA A 542 25.74 -37.55 -13.68
N ALA A 543 25.54 -36.30 -13.25
CA ALA A 543 25.21 -35.96 -11.86
C ALA A 543 23.73 -36.16 -11.50
N ALA A 544 22.82 -36.10 -12.49
CA ALA A 544 21.37 -36.11 -12.27
C ALA A 544 20.86 -37.32 -11.44
N PRO A 545 21.31 -38.58 -11.64
CA PRO A 545 20.82 -39.71 -10.86
C PRO A 545 21.13 -39.59 -9.36
N ALA A 546 22.34 -39.13 -9.01
CA ALA A 546 22.74 -38.97 -7.62
C ALA A 546 21.91 -37.88 -6.92
N TRP A 547 21.66 -36.76 -7.61
CA TRP A 547 20.82 -35.68 -7.08
C TRP A 547 19.34 -36.05 -6.97
N ALA A 548 18.82 -36.80 -7.95
CA ALA A 548 17.46 -37.33 -7.90
C ALA A 548 17.23 -38.27 -6.71
N ALA A 549 18.26 -39.03 -6.32
CA ALA A 549 18.24 -39.94 -5.18
C ALA A 549 18.35 -39.23 -3.82
N THR A 550 18.87 -38.00 -3.76
CA THR A 550 18.89 -37.19 -2.54
C THR A 550 17.46 -36.92 -2.05
N PRO A 551 17.09 -37.17 -0.79
CA PRO A 551 15.74 -36.92 -0.29
C PRO A 551 15.26 -35.48 -0.49
N VAL A 552 13.98 -35.29 -0.80
CA VAL A 552 13.42 -33.94 -1.05
C VAL A 552 13.61 -32.98 0.13
N GLY A 553 13.59 -33.48 1.37
CA GLY A 553 13.84 -32.68 2.56
C GLY A 553 15.26 -32.07 2.59
N GLU A 554 16.26 -32.84 2.17
CA GLU A 554 17.66 -32.39 2.09
C GLU A 554 17.87 -31.41 0.94
N ARG A 555 17.28 -31.69 -0.24
CA ARG A 555 17.31 -30.76 -1.38
C ARG A 555 16.65 -29.43 -1.02
N ALA A 556 15.49 -29.47 -0.37
CA ALA A 556 14.79 -28.27 0.09
C ALA A 556 15.61 -27.50 1.13
N ALA A 557 16.31 -28.18 2.04
CA ALA A 557 17.21 -27.52 3.01
C ALA A 557 18.41 -26.82 2.33
N VAL A 558 18.96 -27.38 1.26
CA VAL A 558 19.99 -26.71 0.43
C VAL A 558 19.45 -25.41 -0.15
N ILE A 559 18.24 -25.45 -0.72
CA ILE A 559 17.62 -24.26 -1.33
C ILE A 559 17.24 -23.20 -0.27
N GLU A 560 16.83 -23.61 0.93
CA GLU A 560 16.60 -22.66 2.03
C GLU A 560 17.89 -22.00 2.50
N ARG A 561 19.00 -22.74 2.60
CA ARG A 561 20.32 -22.14 2.89
C ARG A 561 20.73 -21.13 1.83
N LEU A 562 20.43 -21.39 0.55
CA LEU A 562 20.65 -20.40 -0.50
C LEU A 562 19.83 -19.13 -0.27
N ALA A 563 18.58 -19.24 0.18
CA ALA A 563 17.76 -18.08 0.53
C ALA A 563 18.38 -17.23 1.65
N ASP A 564 18.98 -17.88 2.65
CA ASP A 564 19.64 -17.19 3.76
C ASP A 564 20.95 -16.52 3.30
N LEU A 565 21.76 -17.21 2.49
CA LEU A 565 22.97 -16.65 1.89
C LEU A 565 22.68 -15.43 1.00
N LEU A 566 21.60 -15.45 0.23
CA LEU A 566 21.16 -14.30 -0.58
C LEU A 566 20.86 -13.07 0.29
N GLU A 567 20.25 -13.28 1.46
CA GLU A 567 19.96 -12.20 2.41
C GLU A 567 21.21 -11.72 3.14
N GLU A 568 22.14 -12.62 3.47
CA GLU A 568 23.41 -12.30 4.14
C GLU A 568 24.40 -11.56 3.23
N ARG A 569 24.44 -11.90 1.94
CA ARG A 569 25.35 -11.33 0.94
C ARG A 569 24.70 -10.27 0.04
N ARG A 570 23.61 -9.64 0.51
CA ARG A 570 22.83 -8.66 -0.27
C ARG A 570 23.65 -7.47 -0.79
N GLU A 571 24.70 -7.07 -0.07
CA GLU A 571 25.55 -5.94 -0.46
C GLU A 571 26.31 -6.24 -1.78
N GLU A 572 26.80 -7.47 -1.95
CA GLU A 572 27.43 -7.93 -3.19
C GLU A 572 26.41 -7.99 -4.33
N ALA A 573 25.21 -8.52 -4.05
CA ALA A 573 24.12 -8.57 -5.02
C ALA A 573 23.72 -7.17 -5.49
N PHE A 574 23.66 -6.18 -4.58
CA PHE A 574 23.29 -4.81 -4.91
C PHE A 574 24.32 -4.17 -5.83
N ALA A 575 25.62 -4.34 -5.55
CA ALA A 575 26.67 -3.83 -6.43
C ALA A 575 26.51 -4.36 -7.87
N LEU A 576 26.25 -5.67 -8.03
CA LEU A 576 26.02 -6.27 -9.34
C LEU A 576 24.72 -5.79 -9.99
N LEU A 577 23.59 -5.79 -9.27
CA LEU A 577 22.29 -5.37 -9.80
C LEU A 577 22.26 -3.88 -10.21
N VAL A 578 22.95 -3.01 -9.46
CA VAL A 578 23.06 -1.58 -9.77
C VAL A 578 24.00 -1.36 -10.96
N HIS A 579 25.20 -1.94 -10.93
CA HIS A 579 26.22 -1.64 -11.95
C HIS A 579 26.07 -2.44 -13.25
N GLU A 580 25.67 -3.70 -13.18
CA GLU A 580 25.48 -4.57 -14.34
C GLU A 580 24.06 -4.41 -14.92
N ALA A 581 23.03 -4.54 -14.08
CA ALA A 581 21.63 -4.55 -14.51
C ALA A 581 20.93 -3.17 -14.45
N LYS A 582 21.64 -2.12 -14.01
CA LYS A 582 21.18 -0.72 -13.98
C LYS A 582 19.95 -0.49 -13.10
N LYS A 583 19.78 -1.29 -12.04
CA LYS A 583 18.65 -1.18 -11.11
C LYS A 583 18.88 -0.13 -10.05
N THR A 584 17.85 0.65 -9.73
CA THR A 584 17.86 1.51 -8.55
C THR A 584 17.90 0.66 -7.27
N LEU A 585 18.35 1.23 -6.15
CA LEU A 585 18.44 0.50 -4.87
C LEU A 585 17.10 -0.15 -4.42
N PRO A 586 15.93 0.51 -4.54
CA PRO A 586 14.66 -0.14 -4.25
C PRO A 586 14.35 -1.33 -5.16
N ASP A 587 14.78 -1.29 -6.42
CA ASP A 587 14.59 -2.40 -7.37
C ASP A 587 15.56 -3.56 -7.13
N ALA A 588 16.81 -3.27 -6.75
CA ALA A 588 17.79 -4.27 -6.35
C ALA A 588 17.35 -5.01 -5.07
N LEU A 589 16.87 -4.28 -4.06
CA LEU A 589 16.30 -4.86 -2.84
C LEU A 589 15.11 -5.75 -3.14
N ALA A 590 14.16 -5.28 -3.94
CA ALA A 590 12.98 -6.05 -4.32
C ALA A 590 13.36 -7.36 -5.02
N GLU A 591 14.39 -7.34 -5.88
CA GLU A 591 14.83 -8.53 -6.60
C GLU A 591 15.54 -9.56 -5.71
N VAL A 592 16.41 -9.12 -4.79
CA VAL A 592 17.04 -10.04 -3.83
C VAL A 592 15.98 -10.73 -2.96
N ARG A 593 14.97 -9.96 -2.51
CA ARG A 593 13.83 -10.50 -1.76
C ARG A 593 13.05 -11.53 -2.56
N GLU A 594 12.71 -11.21 -3.81
CA GLU A 594 11.99 -12.11 -4.71
C GLU A 594 12.76 -13.42 -4.95
N ALA A 595 14.09 -13.36 -5.12
CA ALA A 595 14.93 -14.54 -5.26
C ALA A 595 14.93 -15.44 -4.01
N ALA A 596 15.05 -14.85 -2.82
CA ALA A 596 14.96 -15.57 -1.56
C ALA A 596 13.56 -16.17 -1.33
N ASP A 597 12.51 -15.44 -1.71
CA ASP A 597 11.13 -15.91 -1.62
C ASP A 597 10.86 -17.11 -2.55
N PHE A 598 11.40 -17.11 -3.79
CA PHE A 598 11.34 -18.29 -4.67
C PHE A 598 11.98 -19.51 -4.03
N CYS A 599 13.16 -19.35 -3.44
CA CYS A 599 13.87 -20.44 -2.77
C CYS A 599 13.02 -21.05 -1.65
N ARG A 600 12.52 -20.21 -0.71
CA ARG A 600 11.71 -20.68 0.42
C ARG A 600 10.37 -21.26 -0.01
N TYR A 601 9.70 -20.61 -0.97
CA TYR A 601 8.40 -21.07 -1.46
C TYR A 601 8.51 -22.44 -2.13
N TYR A 602 9.47 -22.63 -3.05
CA TYR A 602 9.61 -23.90 -3.75
C TYR A 602 10.19 -25.01 -2.86
N ALA A 603 11.05 -24.69 -1.90
CA ALA A 603 11.48 -25.64 -0.87
C ALA A 603 10.28 -26.23 -0.10
N ARG A 604 9.36 -25.37 0.37
CA ARG A 604 8.13 -25.82 1.03
C ARG A 604 7.22 -26.60 0.09
N ALA A 605 6.98 -26.09 -1.10
CA ALA A 605 6.06 -26.72 -2.05
C ALA A 605 6.54 -28.10 -2.51
N ALA A 606 7.86 -28.27 -2.71
CA ALA A 606 8.44 -29.55 -3.10
C ALA A 606 8.28 -30.62 -2.01
N ARG A 607 8.45 -30.27 -0.73
CA ARG A 607 8.26 -31.19 0.38
C ARG A 607 6.87 -31.80 0.44
N GLU A 608 5.85 -31.07 -0.02
CA GLU A 608 4.47 -31.54 -0.09
C GLU A 608 4.18 -32.28 -1.39
N LEU A 609 4.54 -31.69 -2.53
CA LEU A 609 4.31 -32.26 -3.85
C LEU A 609 4.93 -33.64 -4.02
N MET A 610 6.15 -33.85 -3.49
CA MET A 610 6.94 -35.06 -3.74
C MET A 610 6.73 -36.15 -2.70
N GLN A 611 5.74 -36.03 -1.82
CA GLN A 611 5.33 -37.16 -0.99
C GLN A 611 4.61 -38.22 -1.84
N PRO A 612 4.84 -39.52 -1.58
CA PRO A 612 4.06 -40.58 -2.22
C PRO A 612 2.56 -40.43 -1.89
N GLN A 613 1.71 -40.46 -2.90
CA GLN A 613 0.27 -40.35 -2.75
C GLN A 613 -0.37 -41.72 -2.91
N ALA A 614 -0.99 -42.24 -1.85
CA ALA A 614 -1.82 -43.44 -1.96
C ALA A 614 -3.07 -43.12 -2.77
N LEU A 615 -3.32 -43.92 -3.81
CA LEU A 615 -4.50 -43.82 -4.65
C LEU A 615 -5.57 -44.82 -4.20
N PRO A 616 -6.86 -44.51 -4.35
CA PRO A 616 -7.92 -45.47 -4.08
C PRO A 616 -7.76 -46.71 -4.99
N GLY A 617 -8.08 -47.89 -4.44
CA GLY A 617 -7.97 -49.16 -5.13
C GLY A 617 -8.79 -50.26 -4.42
N PRO A 618 -8.89 -51.44 -5.03
CA PRO A 618 -9.55 -52.58 -4.40
C PRO A 618 -8.79 -53.05 -3.14
N THR A 619 -9.48 -53.78 -2.27
CA THR A 619 -8.80 -54.47 -1.16
C THR A 619 -7.75 -55.44 -1.69
N GLY A 620 -6.63 -55.57 -0.99
CA GLY A 620 -5.52 -56.41 -1.44
C GLY A 620 -4.64 -55.77 -2.52
N GLU A 621 -4.85 -54.50 -2.89
CA GLU A 621 -3.97 -53.77 -3.81
C GLU A 621 -3.51 -52.44 -3.22
N ALA A 622 -2.23 -52.12 -3.37
CA ALA A 622 -1.67 -50.82 -3.00
C ALA A 622 -1.25 -50.06 -4.25
N ASN A 623 -1.91 -48.92 -4.51
CA ASN A 623 -1.59 -48.03 -5.62
C ASN A 623 -0.94 -46.75 -5.09
N VAL A 624 0.28 -46.44 -5.52
CA VAL A 624 1.01 -45.26 -5.03
C VAL A 624 1.58 -44.44 -6.18
N LEU A 625 1.11 -43.20 -6.32
CA LEU A 625 1.61 -42.19 -7.24
C LEU A 625 2.81 -41.44 -6.64
N ARG A 626 3.84 -41.19 -7.45
CA ARG A 626 5.02 -40.40 -7.09
C ARG A 626 5.35 -39.40 -8.18
N MET A 627 5.78 -38.22 -7.74
CA MET A 627 6.41 -37.22 -8.60
C MET A 627 7.93 -37.45 -8.58
N VAL A 628 8.51 -37.71 -9.74
CA VAL A 628 9.95 -37.93 -9.90
C VAL A 628 10.57 -36.91 -10.86
N PRO A 629 11.85 -36.57 -10.75
CA PRO A 629 12.50 -35.65 -11.68
C PRO A 629 12.50 -36.16 -13.13
N ARG A 630 12.57 -35.21 -14.07
CA ARG A 630 12.64 -35.47 -15.52
C ARG A 630 14.06 -35.76 -16.00
N GLY A 631 15.07 -35.06 -15.48
CA GLY A 631 16.46 -35.18 -15.93
C GLY A 631 17.20 -33.85 -15.94
N VAL A 632 17.85 -33.51 -17.05
CA VAL A 632 18.57 -32.24 -17.22
C VAL A 632 17.63 -31.16 -17.75
N TRP A 633 17.57 -30.02 -17.09
CA TRP A 633 16.80 -28.85 -17.52
C TRP A 633 17.71 -27.72 -18.03
N ALA A 634 17.30 -27.07 -19.10
CA ALA A 634 17.89 -25.80 -19.52
C ALA A 634 17.10 -24.63 -18.88
N ALA A 635 17.75 -23.81 -18.07
CA ALA A 635 17.16 -22.61 -17.47
C ALA A 635 17.74 -21.37 -18.16
N ILE A 636 16.92 -20.66 -18.95
CA ILE A 636 17.34 -19.53 -19.78
C ILE A 636 16.62 -18.26 -19.32
N ALA A 637 17.37 -17.36 -18.69
CA ALA A 637 16.84 -16.19 -17.99
C ALA A 637 17.11 -14.86 -18.72
N PRO A 638 16.27 -13.83 -18.49
CA PRO A 638 16.41 -12.52 -19.10
C PRO A 638 17.32 -11.61 -18.27
N TRP A 639 17.71 -10.46 -18.84
CA TRP A 639 18.58 -9.47 -18.19
C TRP A 639 17.84 -8.55 -17.21
N ASN A 640 16.51 -8.47 -17.28
CA ASN A 640 15.75 -7.46 -16.55
C ASN A 640 15.38 -7.87 -15.11
N PHE A 641 15.39 -9.18 -14.83
CA PHE A 641 15.43 -9.76 -13.48
C PHE A 641 16.50 -10.85 -13.46
N PRO A 642 17.77 -10.45 -13.52
CA PRO A 642 18.87 -11.37 -13.78
C PRO A 642 19.23 -12.24 -12.58
N LEU A 643 18.69 -11.96 -11.39
CA LEU A 643 18.82 -12.77 -10.19
C LEU A 643 17.53 -13.54 -9.89
N ALA A 644 16.40 -12.84 -9.74
CA ALA A 644 15.16 -13.46 -9.24
C ALA A 644 14.54 -14.47 -10.21
N ILE A 645 14.38 -14.11 -11.48
CA ILE A 645 13.83 -15.04 -12.49
C ILE A 645 14.83 -16.16 -12.77
N PHE A 646 16.12 -15.84 -12.83
CA PHE A 646 17.20 -16.82 -12.99
C PHE A 646 17.14 -17.89 -11.90
N LEU A 647 17.18 -17.50 -10.62
CA LEU A 647 17.09 -18.45 -9.52
C LEU A 647 15.71 -19.09 -9.41
N GLY A 648 14.61 -18.38 -9.68
CA GLY A 648 13.26 -18.95 -9.69
C GLY A 648 13.13 -20.15 -10.63
N GLN A 649 13.70 -20.07 -11.83
CA GLN A 649 13.75 -21.20 -12.77
C GLN A 649 14.69 -22.31 -12.28
N VAL A 650 15.92 -21.94 -11.86
CA VAL A 650 16.95 -22.89 -11.45
C VAL A 650 16.53 -23.69 -10.22
N VAL A 651 16.07 -23.03 -9.16
CA VAL A 651 15.76 -23.68 -7.89
C VAL A 651 14.48 -24.53 -7.96
N ALA A 652 13.53 -24.19 -8.83
CA ALA A 652 12.36 -25.03 -9.10
C ALA A 652 12.75 -26.38 -9.70
N ALA A 653 13.68 -26.40 -10.66
CA ALA A 653 14.20 -27.62 -11.25
C ALA A 653 15.07 -28.40 -10.24
N LEU A 654 15.97 -27.73 -9.52
CA LEU A 654 16.86 -28.37 -8.55
C LEU A 654 16.08 -29.03 -7.41
N VAL A 655 15.11 -28.33 -6.81
CA VAL A 655 14.39 -28.85 -5.64
C VAL A 655 13.53 -30.08 -5.99
N THR A 656 13.07 -30.16 -7.23
CA THR A 656 12.34 -31.31 -7.78
C THR A 656 13.24 -32.48 -8.18
N GLY A 657 14.56 -32.35 -8.00
CA GLY A 657 15.56 -33.41 -8.21
C GLY A 657 16.19 -33.41 -9.60
N ASN A 658 15.99 -32.38 -10.41
CA ASN A 658 16.60 -32.26 -11.74
C ASN A 658 18.00 -31.67 -11.66
N ALA A 659 18.87 -32.02 -12.61
CA ALA A 659 20.10 -31.27 -12.87
C ALA A 659 19.79 -30.09 -13.81
N VAL A 660 20.61 -29.04 -13.78
CA VAL A 660 20.33 -27.79 -14.50
C VAL A 660 21.57 -27.28 -15.22
N VAL A 661 21.41 -26.90 -16.48
CA VAL A 661 22.34 -26.03 -17.19
C VAL A 661 21.70 -24.65 -17.31
N ALA A 662 22.23 -23.69 -16.57
CA ALA A 662 21.69 -22.36 -16.42
C ALA A 662 22.40 -21.37 -17.36
N LYS A 663 21.63 -20.61 -18.14
CA LYS A 663 22.09 -19.67 -19.15
C LYS A 663 21.57 -18.27 -18.79
N PRO A 664 22.39 -17.39 -18.19
CA PRO A 664 21.99 -16.00 -17.95
C PRO A 664 21.99 -15.18 -19.24
N ALA A 665 21.31 -14.03 -19.25
CA ALA A 665 21.38 -13.10 -20.38
C ALA A 665 22.82 -12.56 -20.59
N PRO A 666 23.25 -12.29 -21.84
CA PRO A 666 24.61 -11.84 -22.12
C PRO A 666 24.92 -10.44 -21.56
N GLN A 667 23.90 -9.66 -21.20
CA GLN A 667 24.04 -8.36 -20.54
C GLN A 667 24.30 -8.48 -19.03
N THR A 668 23.90 -9.59 -18.40
CA THR A 668 23.99 -9.79 -16.95
C THR A 668 24.65 -11.12 -16.53
N PRO A 669 25.83 -11.47 -17.07
CA PRO A 669 26.51 -12.71 -16.74
C PRO A 669 27.13 -12.76 -15.34
N ALA A 670 27.57 -11.63 -14.77
CA ALA A 670 28.29 -11.59 -13.50
C ALA A 670 27.38 -11.94 -12.32
N ILE A 671 26.17 -11.38 -12.25
CA ILE A 671 25.17 -11.77 -11.25
C ILE A 671 24.76 -13.25 -11.39
N GLY A 672 24.69 -13.76 -12.62
CA GLY A 672 24.43 -15.19 -12.87
C GLY A 672 25.55 -16.09 -12.34
N ARG A 673 26.82 -15.72 -12.54
CA ARG A 673 27.98 -16.42 -11.95
C ARG A 673 27.95 -16.39 -10.43
N TRP A 674 27.70 -15.22 -9.86
CA TRP A 674 27.60 -15.03 -8.42
C TRP A 674 26.49 -15.90 -7.82
N ALA A 675 25.31 -15.93 -8.44
CA ALA A 675 24.19 -16.75 -7.98
C ALA A 675 24.49 -18.26 -8.02
N VAL A 676 25.17 -18.74 -9.06
CA VAL A 676 25.58 -20.15 -9.16
C VAL A 676 26.67 -20.50 -8.13
N ALA A 677 27.66 -19.62 -7.93
CA ALA A 677 28.67 -19.81 -6.89
C ALA A 677 28.02 -19.91 -5.50
N LEU A 678 27.05 -19.05 -5.21
CA LEU A 678 26.31 -19.07 -3.95
C LEU A 678 25.44 -20.33 -3.79
N ALA A 679 24.85 -20.82 -4.88
CA ALA A 679 24.12 -22.10 -4.86
C ALA A 679 25.03 -23.28 -4.55
N HIS A 680 26.27 -23.29 -5.07
CA HIS A 680 27.26 -24.30 -4.72
C HIS A 680 27.69 -24.20 -3.26
N GLU A 681 27.92 -22.98 -2.74
CA GLU A 681 28.20 -22.74 -1.32
C GLU A 681 27.05 -23.24 -0.42
N ALA A 682 25.80 -23.04 -0.84
CA ALA A 682 24.62 -23.56 -0.13
C ALA A 682 24.56 -25.10 -0.07
N GLY A 683 25.29 -25.78 -0.97
CA GLY A 683 25.39 -27.23 -1.04
C GLY A 683 24.80 -27.87 -2.29
N VAL A 684 24.48 -27.11 -3.34
CA VAL A 684 24.13 -27.69 -4.65
C VAL A 684 25.39 -28.31 -5.26
N PRO A 685 25.43 -29.62 -5.55
CA PRO A 685 26.64 -30.25 -6.09
C PRO A 685 27.06 -29.61 -7.41
N VAL A 686 28.38 -29.42 -7.60
CA VAL A 686 28.93 -28.74 -8.79
C VAL A 686 28.42 -29.39 -10.07
N GLY A 687 28.49 -30.71 -10.19
CA GLY A 687 28.00 -31.42 -11.38
C GLY A 687 26.51 -31.24 -11.66
N THR A 688 25.68 -30.93 -10.66
CA THR A 688 24.22 -30.81 -10.80
C THR A 688 23.79 -29.46 -11.37
N LEU A 689 24.54 -28.38 -11.11
CA LEU A 689 24.26 -27.04 -11.60
C LEU A 689 25.43 -26.52 -12.41
N GLN A 690 25.24 -26.38 -13.71
CA GLN A 690 26.26 -25.91 -14.65
C GLN A 690 25.87 -24.52 -15.19
N LEU A 691 26.85 -23.65 -15.44
CA LEU A 691 26.61 -22.30 -15.94
C LEU A 691 27.10 -22.15 -17.39
N ALA A 692 26.20 -21.81 -18.29
CA ALA A 692 26.47 -21.58 -19.71
C ALA A 692 26.47 -20.08 -20.04
N VAL A 693 27.60 -19.39 -19.87
CA VAL A 693 27.70 -17.95 -20.20
C VAL A 693 27.98 -17.74 -21.68
N GLY A 694 27.06 -17.07 -22.39
CA GLY A 694 27.22 -16.72 -23.79
C GLY A 694 26.00 -16.06 -24.42
N GLY A 695 26.02 -15.95 -25.75
CA GLY A 695 24.98 -15.30 -26.55
C GLY A 695 23.80 -16.22 -26.90
N ALA A 696 23.13 -15.88 -27.99
CA ALA A 696 22.03 -16.69 -28.55
C ALA A 696 22.51 -18.02 -29.15
N ASP A 697 23.76 -18.07 -29.60
CA ASP A 697 24.46 -19.27 -30.08
C ASP A 697 24.56 -20.35 -28.99
N ILE A 698 25.01 -19.98 -27.79
CA ILE A 698 25.08 -20.89 -26.64
C ILE A 698 23.67 -21.34 -26.20
N GLY A 699 22.70 -20.42 -26.21
CA GLY A 699 21.30 -20.78 -25.91
C GLY A 699 20.71 -21.74 -26.94
N GLY A 700 20.98 -21.53 -28.23
CA GLY A 700 20.53 -22.41 -29.31
C GLY A 700 21.15 -23.80 -29.22
N ALA A 701 22.46 -23.89 -29.01
CA ALA A 701 23.15 -25.17 -28.81
C ALA A 701 22.60 -25.95 -27.60
N LEU A 702 22.30 -25.25 -26.49
CA LEU A 702 21.75 -25.87 -25.29
C LEU A 702 20.35 -26.45 -25.54
N VAL A 703 19.49 -25.72 -26.25
CA VAL A 703 18.12 -26.18 -26.56
C VAL A 703 18.12 -27.34 -27.56
N ALA A 704 19.05 -27.33 -28.51
CA ALA A 704 19.19 -28.37 -29.53
C ALA A 704 19.70 -29.71 -28.99
N ASP A 705 20.38 -29.73 -27.84
CA ASP A 705 20.88 -30.98 -27.25
C ASP A 705 19.73 -31.89 -26.80
N VAL A 706 19.64 -33.07 -27.42
CA VAL A 706 18.56 -34.05 -27.20
C VAL A 706 18.52 -34.62 -25.78
N ARG A 707 19.59 -34.47 -25.00
CA ARG A 707 19.66 -34.92 -23.59
C ARG A 707 18.93 -33.98 -22.63
N VAL A 708 18.59 -32.76 -23.07
CA VAL A 708 17.79 -31.82 -22.29
C VAL A 708 16.34 -32.30 -22.22
N ALA A 709 15.88 -32.60 -21.01
CA ALA A 709 14.58 -33.16 -20.67
C ALA A 709 13.47 -32.11 -20.44
N GLY A 710 13.81 -30.81 -20.53
CA GLY A 710 12.88 -29.70 -20.42
C GLY A 710 13.59 -28.34 -20.50
N VAL A 711 12.85 -27.30 -20.90
CA VAL A 711 13.36 -25.92 -20.99
C VAL A 711 12.46 -24.99 -20.19
N ALA A 712 13.06 -24.23 -19.27
CA ALA A 712 12.44 -23.08 -18.63
C ALA A 712 13.07 -21.82 -19.24
N PHE A 713 12.27 -21.04 -19.95
CA PHE A 713 12.68 -19.86 -20.69
C PHE A 713 11.88 -18.65 -20.25
N THR A 714 12.55 -17.53 -20.01
CA THR A 714 11.89 -16.23 -19.91
C THR A 714 12.56 -15.22 -20.82
N GLY A 715 11.78 -14.58 -21.71
CA GLY A 715 12.31 -13.60 -22.67
C GLY A 715 11.32 -13.24 -23.79
N SER A 716 11.81 -12.95 -24.99
CA SER A 716 10.92 -12.49 -26.08
C SER A 716 10.06 -13.61 -26.68
N VAL A 717 8.86 -13.26 -27.15
CA VAL A 717 7.96 -14.14 -27.92
C VAL A 717 8.67 -14.78 -29.12
N ALA A 718 9.47 -14.00 -29.84
CA ALA A 718 10.20 -14.49 -31.01
C ALA A 718 11.20 -15.58 -30.65
N THR A 719 11.91 -15.43 -29.52
CA THR A 719 12.84 -16.45 -29.01
C THR A 719 12.09 -17.69 -28.52
N ALA A 720 11.00 -17.53 -27.77
CA ALA A 720 10.19 -18.66 -27.31
C ALA A 720 9.68 -19.53 -28.48
N LYS A 721 9.19 -18.90 -29.55
CA LYS A 721 8.76 -19.61 -30.77
C LYS A 721 9.91 -20.33 -31.49
N ARG A 722 11.13 -19.78 -31.47
CA ARG A 722 12.31 -20.47 -32.02
C ARG A 722 12.67 -21.69 -31.18
N ILE A 723 12.71 -21.54 -29.85
CA ILE A 723 12.95 -22.66 -28.92
C ILE A 723 11.92 -23.78 -29.16
N ALA A 724 10.63 -23.44 -29.22
CA ALA A 724 9.58 -24.42 -29.45
C ALA A 724 9.75 -25.22 -30.75
N ARG A 725 10.21 -24.58 -31.84
CA ARG A 725 10.52 -25.27 -33.10
C ARG A 725 11.73 -26.17 -32.95
N THR A 726 12.82 -25.66 -32.37
CA THR A 726 14.06 -26.43 -32.15
C THR A 726 13.83 -27.67 -31.29
N LEU A 727 12.93 -27.63 -30.31
CA LEU A 727 12.57 -28.79 -29.50
C LEU A 727 11.84 -29.90 -30.30
N LEU A 728 11.34 -29.59 -31.51
CA LEU A 728 10.62 -30.48 -32.41
C LEU A 728 11.40 -30.78 -33.70
N ASP A 729 12.63 -30.27 -33.85
CA ASP A 729 13.42 -30.43 -35.09
C ASP A 729 13.97 -31.86 -35.27
N ASP A 730 14.09 -32.64 -34.19
CA ASP A 730 14.56 -34.03 -34.18
C ASP A 730 13.39 -34.98 -33.88
N ASP A 731 13.03 -35.82 -34.85
CA ASP A 731 11.89 -36.75 -34.77
C ASP A 731 12.09 -37.88 -33.73
N ASP A 732 13.34 -38.20 -33.38
CA ASP A 732 13.66 -39.24 -32.39
C ASP A 732 13.69 -38.68 -30.96
N ARG A 733 13.60 -37.36 -30.80
CA ARG A 733 13.59 -36.70 -29.49
C ARG A 733 12.23 -36.87 -28.80
N PRO A 734 12.19 -37.26 -27.50
CA PRO A 734 10.96 -37.19 -26.72
C PRO A 734 10.40 -35.77 -26.68
N ILE A 735 9.07 -35.63 -26.72
CA ILE A 735 8.42 -34.32 -26.51
C ILE A 735 8.69 -33.86 -25.08
N VAL A 736 9.53 -32.85 -24.94
CA VAL A 736 9.92 -32.29 -23.63
C VAL A 736 9.09 -31.06 -23.26
N PRO A 737 8.87 -30.80 -21.96
CA PRO A 737 8.21 -29.58 -21.52
C PRO A 737 8.99 -28.32 -21.91
N LEU A 738 8.26 -27.33 -22.43
CA LEU A 738 8.68 -25.94 -22.49
C LEU A 738 7.81 -25.13 -21.53
N ILE A 739 8.46 -24.41 -20.61
CA ILE A 739 7.87 -23.31 -19.85
C ILE A 739 8.43 -22.04 -20.47
N ALA A 740 7.60 -21.26 -21.13
CA ALA A 740 8.01 -20.02 -21.78
C ALA A 740 7.19 -18.84 -21.24
N GLU A 741 7.81 -18.00 -20.42
CA GLU A 741 7.23 -16.74 -19.95
C GLU A 741 7.79 -15.59 -20.82
N THR A 742 6.91 -14.71 -21.31
CA THR A 742 7.31 -13.69 -22.27
C THR A 742 6.71 -12.31 -21.97
N GLY A 743 6.69 -11.42 -22.97
CA GLY A 743 6.30 -10.01 -22.81
C GLY A 743 4.80 -9.76 -22.80
N GLY A 744 4.41 -8.49 -22.74
CA GLY A 744 3.00 -8.09 -22.72
C GLY A 744 2.76 -6.66 -23.21
N ILE A 745 1.62 -6.45 -23.86
CA ILE A 745 1.03 -5.11 -24.03
C ILE A 745 0.06 -4.90 -22.87
N ASN A 746 0.61 -4.56 -21.71
CA ASN A 746 -0.17 -4.47 -20.48
C ASN A 746 -0.97 -3.17 -20.43
N ALA A 747 -2.27 -3.29 -20.15
CA ALA A 747 -3.18 -2.15 -20.11
C ALA A 747 -3.63 -1.81 -18.68
N MET A 748 -3.88 -0.54 -18.41
CA MET A 748 -4.56 -0.08 -17.20
C MET A 748 -5.83 0.66 -17.59
N VAL A 749 -6.99 0.18 -17.14
CA VAL A 749 -8.28 0.84 -17.32
C VAL A 749 -8.56 1.74 -16.13
N VAL A 750 -8.92 2.99 -16.41
CA VAL A 750 -9.26 4.00 -15.41
C VAL A 750 -10.61 4.59 -15.79
N ASP A 751 -11.58 4.46 -14.89
CA ASP A 751 -12.88 5.13 -15.00
C ASP A 751 -12.93 6.45 -14.23
N SER A 752 -14.04 7.16 -14.35
CA SER A 752 -14.26 8.47 -13.75
C SER A 752 -14.50 8.44 -12.24
N THR A 753 -14.66 7.25 -11.64
CA THR A 753 -14.78 7.07 -10.18
C THR A 753 -13.43 6.95 -9.48
N ALA A 754 -12.37 6.67 -10.25
CA ALA A 754 -11.03 6.50 -9.72
C ALA A 754 -10.48 7.80 -9.08
N LEU A 755 -9.71 7.64 -8.01
CA LEU A 755 -9.00 8.76 -7.39
C LEU A 755 -7.77 9.12 -8.23
N THR A 756 -7.78 10.28 -8.89
CA THR A 756 -6.72 10.71 -9.81
C THR A 756 -5.32 10.67 -9.17
N GLU A 757 -5.19 11.10 -7.92
CA GLU A 757 -3.93 11.15 -7.18
C GLU A 757 -3.34 9.74 -6.95
N GLN A 758 -4.21 8.74 -6.83
CA GLN A 758 -3.82 7.33 -6.71
C GLN A 758 -3.46 6.74 -8.07
N VAL A 759 -4.29 7.00 -9.09
CA VAL A 759 -4.04 6.59 -10.48
C VAL A 759 -2.68 7.09 -10.93
N VAL A 760 -2.38 8.38 -10.75
CA VAL A 760 -1.10 8.97 -11.19
C VAL A 760 0.10 8.30 -10.50
N ARG A 761 0.03 8.08 -9.18
CA ARG A 761 1.07 7.35 -8.43
C ARG A 761 1.30 5.95 -9.00
N ASP A 762 0.21 5.23 -9.24
CA ASP A 762 0.26 3.84 -9.66
C ASP A 762 0.67 3.70 -11.15
N VAL A 763 0.30 4.67 -11.99
CA VAL A 763 0.76 4.81 -13.39
C VAL A 763 2.25 5.11 -13.45
N VAL A 764 2.74 6.10 -12.71
CA VAL A 764 4.17 6.44 -12.65
C VAL A 764 4.99 5.22 -12.22
N THR A 765 4.54 4.55 -11.16
CA THR A 765 5.17 3.32 -10.65
C THR A 765 5.14 2.21 -11.69
N SER A 766 4.01 1.96 -12.34
CA SER A 766 3.86 0.84 -13.28
C SER A 766 4.55 1.07 -14.62
N ALA A 767 4.62 2.31 -15.11
CA ALA A 767 5.15 2.63 -16.44
C ALA A 767 6.66 2.94 -16.43
N PHE A 768 7.15 3.64 -15.40
CA PHE A 768 8.49 4.24 -15.44
C PHE A 768 9.49 3.62 -14.46
N ARG A 769 9.04 2.94 -13.40
CA ARG A 769 9.95 2.23 -12.48
C ARG A 769 10.81 1.21 -13.25
N SER A 770 12.09 1.11 -12.88
CA SER A 770 13.09 0.32 -13.61
C SER A 770 13.25 0.73 -15.09
N ALA A 771 13.03 2.01 -15.41
CA ALA A 771 12.96 2.51 -16.79
C ALA A 771 11.94 1.77 -17.66
N GLY A 772 10.83 1.29 -17.05
CA GLY A 772 9.82 0.50 -17.75
C GLY A 772 10.33 -0.87 -18.24
N GLN A 773 11.48 -1.36 -17.76
CA GLN A 773 12.08 -2.63 -18.18
C GLN A 773 11.53 -3.83 -17.37
N ARG A 774 10.22 -3.85 -17.12
CA ARG A 774 9.52 -4.98 -16.50
C ARG A 774 8.56 -5.59 -17.51
N CYS A 775 8.45 -6.91 -17.56
CA CYS A 775 7.43 -7.57 -18.38
C CYS A 775 6.01 -7.14 -17.96
N SER A 776 5.80 -6.84 -16.67
CA SER A 776 4.54 -6.35 -16.11
C SER A 776 4.32 -4.83 -16.22
N ALA A 777 5.26 -4.07 -16.78
CA ALA A 777 5.15 -2.61 -16.83
C ALA A 777 3.95 -2.16 -17.69
N LEU A 778 3.30 -1.09 -17.25
CA LEU A 778 2.16 -0.49 -17.94
C LEU A 778 2.60 0.07 -19.30
N ARG A 779 1.98 -0.40 -20.38
CA ARG A 779 2.26 0.03 -21.76
C ARG A 779 1.16 0.91 -22.33
N LEU A 780 -0.08 0.66 -21.92
CA LEU A 780 -1.28 1.31 -22.44
C LEU A 780 -2.22 1.75 -21.31
N LEU A 781 -2.28 3.04 -21.05
CA LEU A 781 -3.25 3.62 -20.14
C LEU A 781 -4.54 3.96 -20.90
N LEU A 782 -5.66 3.45 -20.41
CA LEU A 782 -7.00 3.62 -20.98
C LEU A 782 -7.83 4.47 -20.02
N VAL A 783 -7.96 5.76 -20.30
CA VAL A 783 -8.64 6.71 -19.39
C VAL A 783 -9.98 7.13 -19.95
N GLN A 784 -11.02 7.12 -19.12
CA GLN A 784 -12.34 7.58 -19.55
C GLN A 784 -12.28 9.08 -19.93
N GLU A 785 -12.94 9.46 -21.02
CA GLU A 785 -12.85 10.80 -21.64
C GLU A 785 -13.03 11.95 -20.62
N GLU A 786 -13.97 11.81 -19.68
CA GLU A 786 -14.35 12.85 -18.73
C GLU A 786 -13.28 13.18 -17.68
N VAL A 787 -12.33 12.26 -17.44
CA VAL A 787 -11.23 12.46 -16.48
C VAL A 787 -9.85 12.45 -17.13
N ALA A 788 -9.78 12.26 -18.45
CA ALA A 788 -8.52 12.13 -19.19
C ALA A 788 -7.60 13.35 -19.04
N GLU A 789 -8.07 14.56 -19.35
CA GLU A 789 -7.22 15.76 -19.33
C GLU A 789 -6.72 16.10 -17.92
N ARG A 790 -7.59 15.98 -16.90
CA ARG A 790 -7.19 16.15 -15.49
C ARG A 790 -6.11 15.14 -15.09
N THR A 791 -6.30 13.88 -15.45
CA THR A 791 -5.37 12.79 -15.12
C THR A 791 -4.03 12.99 -15.81
N LEU A 792 -4.03 13.37 -17.08
CA LEU A 792 -2.82 13.61 -17.85
C LEU A 792 -2.05 14.85 -17.40
N HIS A 793 -2.75 15.91 -17.00
CA HIS A 793 -2.12 17.09 -16.42
C HIS A 793 -1.41 16.77 -15.09
N MET A 794 -2.08 16.07 -14.16
CA MET A 794 -1.45 15.65 -12.91
C MET A 794 -0.33 14.63 -13.15
N LEU A 795 -0.48 13.72 -14.11
CA LEU A 795 0.58 12.80 -14.51
C LEU A 795 1.81 13.55 -15.02
N ALA A 796 1.62 14.56 -15.88
CA ALA A 796 2.72 15.35 -16.40
C ALA A 796 3.49 16.08 -15.29
N GLY A 797 2.79 16.70 -14.34
CA GLY A 797 3.42 17.36 -13.20
C GLY A 797 4.06 16.38 -12.20
N ALA A 798 3.56 15.15 -12.08
CA ALA A 798 4.19 14.12 -11.27
C ALA A 798 5.45 13.57 -11.95
N MET A 799 5.47 13.49 -13.28
CA MET A 799 6.68 13.16 -14.03
C MET A 799 7.77 14.22 -13.84
N ASP A 800 7.42 15.51 -13.75
CA ASP A 800 8.39 16.59 -13.48
C ASP A 800 9.10 16.45 -12.13
N ALA A 801 8.51 15.68 -11.21
CA ALA A 801 9.11 15.40 -9.92
C ALA A 801 10.07 14.20 -9.92
N LEU A 802 10.18 13.44 -11.02
CA LEU A 802 11.06 12.28 -11.15
C LEU A 802 12.53 12.68 -11.38
N VAL A 803 13.44 11.91 -10.80
CA VAL A 803 14.88 12.03 -11.03
C VAL A 803 15.33 10.89 -11.95
N VAL A 804 15.79 11.25 -13.14
CA VAL A 804 16.47 10.34 -14.07
C VAL A 804 17.98 10.49 -13.85
N GLY A 805 18.67 9.39 -13.55
CA GLY A 805 20.08 9.50 -13.16
C GLY A 805 20.80 8.19 -12.85
N ASP A 806 21.93 8.30 -12.16
CA ASP A 806 22.74 7.16 -11.74
C ASP A 806 21.92 6.26 -10.79
N PRO A 807 21.70 4.97 -11.13
CA PRO A 807 20.94 4.06 -10.28
C PRO A 807 21.56 3.81 -8.90
N ALA A 808 22.84 4.13 -8.70
CA ALA A 808 23.50 4.05 -7.38
C ALA A 808 23.12 5.20 -6.44
N ASP A 809 22.60 6.31 -6.96
CA ASP A 809 22.15 7.43 -6.15
C ASP A 809 20.77 7.14 -5.55
N PRO A 810 20.58 7.17 -4.22
CA PRO A 810 19.28 6.95 -3.59
C PRO A 810 18.17 7.89 -4.10
N ALA A 811 18.53 9.07 -4.60
CA ALA A 811 17.57 10.04 -5.15
C ALA A 811 17.07 9.67 -6.56
N THR A 812 17.66 8.68 -7.24
CA THR A 812 17.28 8.30 -8.60
C THR A 812 16.02 7.43 -8.62
N ASP A 813 15.03 7.83 -9.42
CA ASP A 813 13.80 7.05 -9.66
C ASP A 813 13.90 6.16 -10.90
N VAL A 814 14.56 6.69 -11.94
CA VAL A 814 14.65 6.07 -13.26
C VAL A 814 16.12 5.99 -13.69
N GLY A 815 16.65 4.77 -13.75
CA GLY A 815 17.98 4.49 -14.28
C GLY A 815 18.03 4.42 -15.81
N PRO A 816 19.19 4.08 -16.41
CA PRO A 816 19.33 3.90 -17.85
C PRO A 816 18.69 2.59 -18.34
N VAL A 817 18.51 2.47 -19.65
CA VAL A 817 18.18 1.18 -20.28
C VAL A 817 19.42 0.30 -20.40
N ILE A 818 19.21 -1.01 -20.57
CA ILE A 818 20.27 -2.02 -20.42
C ILE A 818 21.44 -1.90 -21.40
N ASP A 819 21.17 -1.60 -22.68
CA ASP A 819 22.18 -1.59 -23.74
C ASP A 819 21.81 -0.66 -24.91
N GLU A 820 22.76 -0.45 -25.81
CA GLU A 820 22.65 0.44 -26.97
C GLU A 820 21.52 0.03 -27.94
N ALA A 821 21.28 -1.27 -28.08
CA ALA A 821 20.23 -1.78 -28.96
C ALA A 821 18.84 -1.43 -28.43
N ALA A 822 18.63 -1.60 -27.11
CA ALA A 822 17.42 -1.16 -26.44
C ALA A 822 17.24 0.36 -26.55
N TYR A 823 18.30 1.13 -26.29
CA TYR A 823 18.31 2.59 -26.41
C TYR A 823 17.91 3.05 -27.81
N GLY A 824 18.62 2.58 -28.85
CA GLY A 824 18.37 2.95 -30.23
C GLY A 824 16.95 2.63 -30.69
N LYS A 825 16.43 1.44 -30.34
CA LYS A 825 15.05 1.04 -30.66
C LYS A 825 14.02 1.97 -30.03
N LEU A 826 14.17 2.32 -28.75
CA LEU A 826 13.22 3.15 -28.02
C LEU A 826 13.29 4.61 -28.48
N MET A 827 14.49 5.14 -28.74
CA MET A 827 14.67 6.49 -29.25
C MET A 827 14.12 6.65 -30.66
N ALA A 828 14.28 5.66 -31.54
CA ALA A 828 13.65 5.64 -32.85
C ALA A 828 12.13 5.71 -32.76
N ARG A 829 11.50 4.95 -31.84
CA ARG A 829 10.05 5.03 -31.60
C ARG A 829 9.61 6.40 -31.11
N ARG A 830 10.38 7.03 -30.22
CA ARG A 830 10.08 8.41 -29.76
C ARG A 830 10.15 9.41 -30.92
N ALA A 831 11.13 9.27 -31.81
CA ALA A 831 11.26 10.13 -32.98
C ALA A 831 10.08 9.95 -33.95
N GLU A 832 9.64 8.70 -34.20
CA GLU A 832 8.46 8.39 -35.00
C GLU A 832 7.18 9.03 -34.44
N MET A 833 7.04 9.05 -33.11
CA MET A 833 5.83 9.51 -32.42
C MET A 833 5.91 10.95 -31.94
N ARG A 834 6.89 11.74 -32.41
CA ARG A 834 7.23 13.07 -31.88
C ARG A 834 6.02 13.99 -31.76
N ASP A 835 5.19 14.06 -32.80
CA ASP A 835 4.03 14.97 -32.87
C ASP A 835 2.86 14.53 -31.97
N ARG A 836 2.97 13.37 -31.32
CA ARG A 836 1.96 12.78 -30.43
C ARG A 836 2.44 12.67 -28.98
N ILE A 837 3.64 13.14 -28.68
CA ILE A 837 4.17 13.18 -27.32
C ILE A 837 3.38 14.23 -26.52
N VAL A 838 2.72 13.78 -25.46
CA VAL A 838 2.00 14.64 -24.50
C VAL A 838 2.97 15.21 -23.47
N LYS A 839 3.88 14.36 -22.97
CA LYS A 839 4.89 14.73 -21.98
C LYS A 839 6.14 13.92 -22.19
N THR A 840 7.29 14.55 -22.00
CA THR A 840 8.58 13.87 -21.89
C THR A 840 9.47 14.64 -20.92
N LEU A 841 10.46 13.97 -20.35
CA LEU A 841 11.43 14.56 -19.43
C LEU A 841 12.77 14.80 -20.10
N ASP A 842 13.55 15.71 -19.53
CA ASP A 842 14.97 15.81 -19.82
C ASP A 842 15.72 14.67 -19.13
N VAL A 843 16.85 14.27 -19.71
CA VAL A 843 17.71 13.20 -19.19
C VAL A 843 19.18 13.64 -19.21
N PRO A 844 20.05 13.04 -18.39
CA PRO A 844 21.48 13.31 -18.45
C PRO A 844 22.06 13.11 -19.86
N GLU A 845 23.01 13.97 -20.24
CA GLU A 845 23.66 13.92 -21.57
C GLU A 845 24.51 12.65 -21.77
N GLN A 846 25.05 12.10 -20.68
CA GLN A 846 25.89 10.91 -20.70
C GLN A 846 25.12 9.70 -20.15
N GLY A 847 25.26 8.55 -20.81
CA GLY A 847 24.60 7.30 -20.44
C GLY A 847 23.40 6.96 -21.32
N LEU A 848 22.94 5.71 -21.23
CA LEU A 848 21.85 5.17 -22.06
C LEU A 848 20.48 5.50 -21.47
N PHE A 849 20.19 6.78 -21.29
CA PHE A 849 18.93 7.23 -20.68
C PHE A 849 17.85 7.47 -21.74
N VAL A 850 16.77 6.69 -21.70
CA VAL A 850 15.57 6.96 -22.49
C VAL A 850 14.63 7.83 -21.65
N PRO A 851 14.23 9.02 -22.13
CA PRO A 851 13.28 9.86 -21.42
C PRO A 851 11.96 9.15 -21.11
N PRO A 852 11.48 9.17 -19.84
CA PRO A 852 10.08 8.88 -19.55
C PRO A 852 9.17 9.70 -20.45
N THR A 853 8.30 9.02 -21.20
CA THR A 853 7.51 9.65 -22.28
C THR A 853 6.08 9.15 -22.27
N VAL A 854 5.13 10.07 -22.39
CA VAL A 854 3.69 9.80 -22.56
C VAL A 854 3.29 10.15 -23.99
N ILE A 855 2.68 9.20 -24.69
CA ILE A 855 2.33 9.29 -26.12
C ILE A 855 0.83 9.08 -26.27
N ARG A 856 0.12 10.02 -26.92
CA ARG A 856 -1.33 9.88 -27.16
C ARG A 856 -1.58 9.08 -28.44
N LEU A 857 -2.34 7.98 -28.31
CA LEU A 857 -2.83 7.19 -29.43
C LEU A 857 -4.30 7.54 -29.74
N GLY A 858 -4.74 7.32 -30.98
CA GLY A 858 -6.12 7.52 -31.41
C GLY A 858 -6.98 6.30 -31.15
N SER A 859 -6.41 5.10 -31.20
CA SER A 859 -7.07 3.87 -30.78
C SER A 859 -6.10 2.85 -30.17
N VAL A 860 -6.66 1.84 -29.51
CA VAL A 860 -5.91 0.68 -28.98
C VAL A 860 -5.19 -0.07 -30.11
N ASP A 861 -5.74 -0.07 -31.33
CA ASP A 861 -5.21 -0.81 -32.48
C ASP A 861 -3.82 -0.38 -32.92
N GLU A 862 -3.48 0.89 -32.70
CA GLU A 862 -2.20 1.47 -33.10
C GLU A 862 -1.00 0.92 -32.32
N LEU A 863 -1.22 0.31 -31.16
CA LEU A 863 -0.17 -0.36 -30.39
C LEU A 863 -0.14 -1.86 -30.72
N SER A 864 0.76 -2.26 -31.62
CA SER A 864 0.87 -3.64 -32.13
C SER A 864 2.06 -4.42 -31.58
N ALA A 865 2.97 -3.77 -30.86
CA ALA A 865 4.17 -4.38 -30.33
C ALA A 865 4.49 -3.89 -28.92
N GLU A 866 5.23 -4.72 -28.18
CA GLU A 866 5.79 -4.34 -26.88
C GLU A 866 7.00 -3.41 -27.07
N TRP A 867 6.94 -2.25 -26.41
CA TRP A 867 8.04 -1.29 -26.30
C TRP A 867 8.63 -1.37 -24.89
N PHE A 868 9.72 -2.13 -24.77
CA PHE A 868 10.33 -2.48 -23.48
C PHE A 868 11.20 -1.36 -22.91
N GLY A 869 10.57 -0.27 -22.49
CA GLY A 869 11.22 0.92 -21.94
C GLY A 869 10.20 1.91 -21.35
N PRO A 870 10.62 3.14 -20.99
CA PRO A 870 9.78 4.07 -20.24
C PRO A 870 8.84 4.88 -21.17
N LEU A 871 8.13 4.17 -22.06
CA LEU A 871 7.17 4.73 -23.01
C LEU A 871 5.75 4.31 -22.64
N LEU A 872 4.96 5.25 -22.13
CA LEU A 872 3.55 5.07 -21.81
C LEU A 872 2.69 5.55 -22.99
N HIS A 873 1.81 4.70 -23.49
CA HIS A 873 0.80 5.08 -24.48
C HIS A 873 -0.54 5.35 -23.78
N VAL A 874 -1.29 6.33 -24.26
CA VAL A 874 -2.60 6.69 -23.68
C VAL A 874 -3.66 6.69 -24.76
N VAL A 875 -4.80 6.06 -24.48
CA VAL A 875 -6.03 6.13 -25.29
C VAL A 875 -7.18 6.53 -24.39
N THR A 876 -8.10 7.33 -24.90
CA THR A 876 -9.35 7.66 -24.21
C THR A 876 -10.48 6.73 -24.63
N TRP A 877 -11.41 6.44 -23.73
CA TRP A 877 -12.58 5.60 -24.01
C TRP A 877 -13.87 6.21 -23.46
N LYS A 878 -15.01 5.79 -24.01
CA LYS A 878 -16.34 6.35 -23.73
C LYS A 878 -17.13 5.51 -22.75
N THR A 879 -17.94 6.16 -21.93
CA THR A 879 -18.89 5.47 -21.05
C THR A 879 -19.77 4.50 -21.83
N GLY A 880 -19.96 3.28 -21.29
CA GLY A 880 -20.74 2.23 -21.93
C GLY A 880 -19.99 1.40 -22.98
N THR A 881 -18.71 1.66 -23.26
CA THR A 881 -17.91 0.86 -24.21
C THR A 881 -16.85 -0.03 -23.52
N LEU A 882 -16.98 -0.26 -22.21
CA LEU A 882 -15.97 -0.99 -21.41
C LEU A 882 -15.69 -2.39 -21.95
N GLU A 883 -16.73 -3.20 -22.20
CA GLU A 883 -16.55 -4.58 -22.68
C GLU A 883 -15.84 -4.62 -24.04
N ALA A 884 -16.26 -3.77 -24.98
CA ALA A 884 -15.62 -3.65 -26.29
C ALA A 884 -14.16 -3.17 -26.17
N LEU A 885 -13.85 -2.31 -25.21
CA LEU A 885 -12.50 -1.87 -24.91
C LEU A 885 -11.63 -3.03 -24.40
N ILE A 886 -12.15 -3.83 -23.45
CA ILE A 886 -11.46 -5.02 -22.94
C ILE A 886 -11.25 -6.04 -24.06
N GLU A 887 -12.24 -6.23 -24.93
CA GLU A 887 -12.13 -7.11 -26.10
C GLU A 887 -11.03 -6.63 -27.06
N ALA A 888 -10.92 -5.33 -27.32
CA ALA A 888 -9.85 -4.76 -28.15
C ALA A 888 -8.46 -4.96 -27.53
N VAL A 889 -8.35 -4.92 -26.20
CA VAL A 889 -7.09 -5.26 -25.49
C VAL A 889 -6.79 -6.76 -25.64
N ASN A 890 -7.78 -7.62 -25.40
CA ASN A 890 -7.63 -9.07 -25.55
C ASN A 890 -7.23 -9.47 -26.99
N ALA A 891 -7.76 -8.76 -28.00
CA ALA A 891 -7.48 -9.01 -29.42
C ALA A 891 -5.99 -8.81 -29.79
N LYS A 892 -5.19 -8.15 -28.94
CA LYS A 892 -3.74 -8.08 -29.10
C LYS A 892 -3.04 -9.43 -28.93
N GLY A 893 -3.73 -10.41 -28.34
CA GLY A 893 -3.25 -11.76 -28.13
C GLY A 893 -2.24 -11.90 -26.98
N PHE A 894 -1.84 -10.81 -26.34
CA PHE A 894 -1.10 -10.82 -25.08
C PHE A 894 -2.06 -10.93 -23.89
N GLY A 895 -1.55 -11.40 -22.75
CA GLY A 895 -2.36 -11.65 -21.57
C GLY A 895 -1.53 -11.74 -20.29
N LEU A 896 -0.64 -10.77 -20.03
CA LEU A 896 0.26 -10.80 -18.87
C LEU A 896 -0.31 -10.05 -17.65
N THR A 897 -0.27 -8.72 -17.65
CA THR A 897 -0.87 -7.90 -16.58
C THR A 897 -1.93 -6.94 -17.09
N MET A 898 -2.96 -6.71 -16.27
CA MET A 898 -3.93 -5.63 -16.44
C MET A 898 -4.14 -4.89 -15.12
N GLY A 899 -4.28 -3.58 -15.19
CA GLY A 899 -4.68 -2.74 -14.07
C GLY A 899 -6.12 -2.26 -14.24
N LEU A 900 -6.85 -2.13 -13.13
CA LEU A 900 -8.15 -1.48 -13.08
C LEU A 900 -8.18 -0.49 -11.92
N HIS A 901 -8.46 0.77 -12.22
CA HIS A 901 -8.85 1.74 -11.20
C HIS A 901 -10.33 2.08 -11.37
N SER A 902 -11.13 1.60 -10.43
CA SER A 902 -12.57 1.81 -10.33
C SER A 902 -13.04 1.59 -8.89
N ARG A 903 -14.10 2.30 -8.49
CA ARG A 903 -14.79 2.09 -7.22
C ARG A 903 -16.11 1.32 -7.39
N ILE A 904 -16.48 0.96 -8.62
CA ILE A 904 -17.72 0.25 -8.95
C ILE A 904 -17.41 -1.25 -8.95
N ALA A 905 -18.05 -2.02 -8.06
CA ALA A 905 -17.77 -3.46 -7.95
C ALA A 905 -18.15 -4.19 -9.24
N ARG A 906 -19.31 -3.88 -9.82
CA ARG A 906 -19.72 -4.43 -11.12
C ARG A 906 -18.72 -4.18 -12.26
N VAL A 907 -18.03 -3.04 -12.26
CA VAL A 907 -16.97 -2.78 -13.25
C VAL A 907 -15.82 -3.76 -13.04
N ALA A 908 -15.40 -3.97 -11.78
CA ALA A 908 -14.39 -4.97 -11.44
C ALA A 908 -14.81 -6.38 -11.85
N GLU A 909 -16.03 -6.81 -11.52
CA GLU A 909 -16.58 -8.11 -11.94
C GLU A 909 -16.63 -8.28 -13.46
N THR A 910 -17.01 -7.22 -14.18
CA THR A 910 -17.04 -7.23 -15.66
C THR A 910 -15.63 -7.40 -16.21
N VAL A 911 -14.66 -6.63 -15.71
CA VAL A 911 -13.26 -6.77 -16.15
C VAL A 911 -12.68 -8.13 -15.75
N GLU A 912 -12.94 -8.62 -14.55
CA GLU A 912 -12.50 -9.94 -14.07
C GLU A 912 -13.04 -11.09 -14.94
N SER A 913 -14.29 -10.99 -15.39
CA SER A 913 -14.92 -12.03 -16.21
C SER A 913 -14.56 -11.96 -17.70
N THR A 914 -14.16 -10.79 -18.21
CA THR A 914 -13.90 -10.57 -19.64
C THR A 914 -12.43 -10.43 -20.01
N ALA A 915 -11.57 -9.97 -19.09
CA ALA A 915 -10.15 -9.79 -19.35
C ALA A 915 -9.43 -11.13 -19.45
N LYS A 916 -8.68 -11.32 -20.54
CA LYS A 916 -7.85 -12.50 -20.78
C LYS A 916 -6.41 -12.22 -20.38
N VAL A 917 -6.19 -12.18 -19.06
CA VAL A 917 -4.88 -11.86 -18.48
C VAL A 917 -4.53 -12.78 -17.33
N GLY A 918 -3.23 -13.04 -17.18
CA GLY A 918 -2.73 -13.82 -16.07
C GLY A 918 -2.85 -13.11 -14.72
N ASN A 919 -2.60 -11.80 -14.65
CA ASN A 919 -2.56 -11.06 -13.41
C ASN A 919 -3.33 -9.74 -13.52
N LEU A 920 -4.51 -9.67 -12.90
CA LEU A 920 -5.31 -8.45 -12.78
C LEU A 920 -5.02 -7.76 -11.43
N TYR A 921 -4.82 -6.44 -11.48
CA TYR A 921 -4.51 -5.60 -10.32
C TYR A 921 -5.57 -4.50 -10.19
N VAL A 922 -6.36 -4.53 -9.11
CA VAL A 922 -7.43 -3.56 -8.87
C VAL A 922 -6.98 -2.52 -7.83
N ASN A 923 -7.12 -1.24 -8.17
CA ASN A 923 -6.82 -0.08 -7.33
C ASN A 923 -5.39 -0.07 -6.75
N ARG A 924 -4.41 -0.53 -7.54
CA ARG A 924 -2.97 -0.51 -7.20
C ARG A 924 -2.11 -0.54 -8.47
N SER A 925 -0.81 -0.32 -8.31
CA SER A 925 0.17 -0.57 -9.37
C SER A 925 0.18 -2.03 -9.85
N MET A 926 0.59 -2.23 -11.10
CA MET A 926 0.56 -3.52 -11.83
C MET A 926 1.86 -4.33 -11.73
N ILE A 927 2.80 -3.90 -10.89
CA ILE A 927 4.14 -4.48 -10.80
C ILE A 927 4.42 -5.01 -9.40
N GLY A 928 5.52 -5.77 -9.27
CA GLY A 928 5.97 -6.32 -7.99
C GLY A 928 5.08 -7.46 -7.49
N ALA A 929 4.79 -8.44 -8.35
CA ALA A 929 4.09 -9.66 -7.95
C ALA A 929 4.90 -10.38 -6.86
N VAL A 930 4.25 -10.78 -5.77
CA VAL A 930 4.92 -11.42 -4.63
C VAL A 930 4.77 -12.94 -4.74
N VAL A 931 5.89 -13.66 -4.68
CA VAL A 931 5.94 -15.13 -4.76
C VAL A 931 5.03 -15.77 -3.70
N GLY A 932 4.15 -16.68 -4.13
CA GLY A 932 3.18 -17.36 -3.27
C GLY A 932 1.95 -16.53 -2.88
N SER A 933 1.89 -15.24 -3.27
CA SER A 933 0.75 -14.36 -3.00
C SER A 933 0.07 -13.90 -4.30
N GLN A 934 0.86 -13.47 -5.30
CA GLN A 934 0.38 -13.24 -6.66
C GLN A 934 1.21 -14.10 -7.63
N PRO A 935 0.96 -15.42 -7.74
CA PRO A 935 1.58 -16.26 -8.75
C PRO A 935 1.60 -15.57 -10.12
N PHE A 936 2.78 -15.45 -10.71
CA PHE A 936 3.01 -14.55 -11.84
C PHE A 936 3.23 -15.33 -13.13
N GLY A 937 2.57 -14.91 -14.19
CA GLY A 937 2.70 -15.48 -15.52
C GLY A 937 1.46 -15.22 -16.36
N GLY A 938 1.62 -15.16 -17.67
CA GLY A 938 0.56 -14.78 -18.59
C GLY A 938 -0.09 -15.94 -19.32
N GLU A 939 -0.95 -15.59 -20.28
CA GLU A 939 -1.52 -16.52 -21.27
C GLU A 939 -1.38 -15.97 -22.70
N GLY A 940 -1.75 -16.77 -23.69
CA GLY A 940 -1.65 -16.39 -25.11
C GLY A 940 -0.19 -16.15 -25.54
N LEU A 941 0.07 -15.00 -26.14
CA LEU A 941 1.43 -14.58 -26.52
C LEU A 941 2.31 -14.27 -25.31
N SER A 942 1.76 -14.11 -24.10
CA SER A 942 2.52 -13.74 -22.92
C SER A 942 3.13 -14.93 -22.18
N GLY A 943 2.64 -16.15 -22.39
CA GLY A 943 3.34 -17.31 -21.86
C GLY A 943 2.55 -18.61 -21.98
N THR A 944 3.23 -19.70 -21.67
CA THR A 944 2.65 -21.05 -21.63
C THR A 944 2.07 -21.40 -20.26
N GLY A 945 2.53 -20.71 -19.21
CA GLY A 945 2.44 -21.20 -17.84
C GLY A 945 3.25 -22.49 -17.63
N PRO A 946 3.15 -23.11 -16.43
CA PRO A 946 2.41 -22.61 -15.26
C PRO A 946 3.04 -21.36 -14.65
N LYS A 947 2.27 -20.62 -13.83
CA LYS A 947 2.73 -19.38 -13.18
C LYS A 947 3.90 -19.64 -12.23
N ALA A 948 4.96 -18.86 -12.38
CA ALA A 948 6.07 -18.83 -11.44
C ALA A 948 5.58 -18.35 -10.06
N GLY A 949 6.11 -18.96 -9.01
CA GLY A 949 5.78 -18.64 -7.62
C GLY A 949 4.37 -19.08 -7.23
N GLY A 950 3.78 -19.99 -8.02
CA GLY A 950 2.47 -20.58 -7.79
C GLY A 950 2.53 -22.09 -7.52
N PRO A 951 1.43 -22.65 -7.02
CA PRO A 951 1.37 -24.05 -6.61
C PRO A 951 1.49 -25.04 -7.77
N HIS A 952 1.22 -24.59 -9.00
CA HIS A 952 1.26 -25.43 -10.20
C HIS A 952 2.61 -25.40 -10.95
N TYR A 953 3.61 -24.67 -10.44
CA TYR A 953 4.89 -24.55 -11.14
C TYR A 953 5.72 -25.84 -11.07
N LEU A 954 5.97 -26.35 -9.86
CA LEU A 954 6.83 -27.51 -9.63
C LEU A 954 6.37 -28.82 -10.31
N PRO A 955 5.05 -29.14 -10.40
CA PRO A 955 4.61 -30.33 -11.12
C PRO A 955 5.13 -30.43 -12.56
N ARG A 956 5.33 -29.29 -13.25
CA ARG A 956 5.82 -29.28 -14.63
C ARG A 956 7.26 -29.78 -14.76
N PHE A 957 8.04 -29.69 -13.69
CA PHE A 957 9.43 -30.18 -13.60
C PHE A 957 9.53 -31.68 -13.29
N CYS A 958 8.40 -32.34 -13.02
CA CYS A 958 8.32 -33.74 -12.61
C CYS A 958 7.62 -34.61 -13.66
N VAL A 959 7.82 -35.93 -13.56
CA VAL A 959 7.06 -37.00 -14.20
C VAL A 959 6.27 -37.75 -13.13
N GLU A 960 5.08 -38.21 -13.48
CA GLU A 960 4.25 -39.06 -12.64
C GLU A 960 4.63 -40.53 -12.82
N ARG A 961 4.79 -41.28 -11.72
CA ARG A 961 5.00 -42.73 -11.73
C ARG A 961 4.07 -43.39 -10.72
N VAL A 962 3.35 -44.41 -11.16
CA VAL A 962 2.49 -45.24 -10.29
C VAL A 962 3.12 -46.60 -10.10
N THR A 963 3.11 -47.08 -8.86
CA THR A 963 3.38 -48.48 -8.54
C THR A 963 2.10 -49.10 -8.01
N SER A 964 1.65 -50.17 -8.65
CA SER A 964 0.53 -51.00 -8.25
C SER A 964 1.06 -52.33 -7.77
N THR A 965 0.85 -52.63 -6.49
CA THR A 965 1.33 -53.87 -5.86
C THR A 965 0.13 -54.70 -5.45
N ASP A 966 0.02 -55.90 -6.00
CA ASP A 966 -0.86 -56.93 -5.46
C ASP A 966 -0.30 -57.40 -4.10
N THR A 967 -1.04 -57.11 -3.04
CA THR A 967 -0.71 -57.44 -1.64
C THR A 967 -1.47 -58.66 -1.13
N THR A 968 -2.28 -59.32 -1.97
CA THR A 968 -3.07 -60.50 -1.58
C THR A 968 -2.19 -61.63 -1.05
N SER A 969 -1.05 -61.90 -1.68
CA SER A 969 -0.10 -62.94 -1.27
C SER A 969 0.56 -62.68 0.09
N SER A 970 0.56 -61.42 0.56
CA SER A 970 1.05 -61.01 1.89
C SER A 970 -0.04 -60.94 2.96
N GLY A 971 -1.26 -61.43 2.67
CA GLY A 971 -2.40 -61.40 3.59
C GLY A 971 -3.25 -60.13 3.49
N GLY A 972 -3.41 -59.58 2.28
CA GLY A 972 -4.03 -58.29 1.96
C GLY A 972 -5.10 -57.80 2.94
N ASN A 973 -4.93 -56.58 3.45
CA ASN A 973 -5.81 -55.92 4.43
C ASN A 973 -6.38 -56.87 5.52
N ALA A 974 -5.58 -57.79 6.07
CA ALA A 974 -6.00 -58.62 7.21
C ALA A 974 -6.51 -57.78 8.39
N SER A 975 -6.09 -56.50 8.49
CA SER A 975 -6.62 -55.52 9.43
C SER A 975 -8.11 -55.20 9.22
N LEU A 976 -8.65 -55.26 8.00
CA LEU A 976 -10.10 -55.09 7.72
C LEU A 976 -10.94 -56.25 8.26
N LEU A 977 -10.39 -57.46 8.34
CA LEU A 977 -11.02 -58.62 8.97
C LEU A 977 -10.98 -58.56 10.52
N SER A 978 -10.15 -57.68 11.08
CA SER A 978 -9.95 -57.51 12.53
C SER A 978 -10.43 -56.16 13.07
N LEU A 979 -11.16 -55.38 12.28
CA LEU A 979 -11.88 -54.20 12.80
C LEU A 979 -13.12 -54.73 13.54
N ASP A 980 -13.22 -54.45 14.85
CA ASP A 980 -14.47 -54.69 15.57
C ASP A 980 -15.60 -53.87 14.91
N GLU A 981 -16.73 -54.52 14.63
CA GLU A 981 -17.94 -53.87 14.11
C GLU A 981 -18.60 -53.00 15.22
N GLU A 982 -17.98 -51.88 15.60
CA GLU A 982 -18.70 -50.81 16.30
C GLU A 982 -19.17 -49.76 15.28
N LEU A 983 -20.50 -49.79 15.05
CA LEU A 983 -21.30 -48.89 14.22
C LEU A 983 -21.35 -47.45 14.75
#